data_AF-A0A958XLE8-F1
#
_entry.id   AF-A0A958XLE8-F1
#
_cell.length_a   1.000
_cell.length_b   1.000
_cell.length_c   1.000
_cell.angle_alpha   90.00
_cell.angle_beta   90.00
_cell.angle_gamma   90.00
#
_symmetry.space_group_name_H-M   'P 1'
#
loop_
_entity.id
_entity.type
_entity.pdbx_description
1 polymer ?
#
loop_
_entity_poly.entity_id
_entity_poly.type
_entity_poly.pdbx_seq_one_letter_code
_entity_poly.pdbx_strand_id
1 'polypeptide(L)'
;MPITKPIETIQKELQDLLVEDIAKALKTLQAMLSSQTDTYSIVISLLARLNEANKARLRGTLENDELNTEYNKIRAAFLELVQGLKETDFESPPEATGESAPKQGSILYRIPNKMPKDKETKCVVRIALSEDAIVEDITLDEHVQLKELYRVSDTMEAELLDPSGGKKFQIATISDSIQLIDETGFTEWWFYVTPLTEGTHPLVLKISIIETVDGQPRKKDMVMEETIEVVAEGPVTDAEAAQPKKAGVLNFQTASKAVAGLVTGVDKSKLSAKASETAHAADSAATPATKSMAGLLQKVVIGLAVAGTAAIATFVLTPESTRDWWTTRYVEDTVAGYTAYMNEHPTSPYYEPAACRKSILLDTPEAYRDYLIEFPEGACREDAEQALVRLEAEALAIIEKEPTKAAMDAFMVDFPGCENLDALYKIVEKDAALRDEYLPFILQRWEECRRHDPAYPKPPDTVIPGLPTVDQETPTPALSDDSTQPAGTETPVARTEAPTPATTTPTTTSPPSTTPLPPPNMVFVQGGTFQMGLTNGFGDDTLHPVTLRDFFIGRYEVTFEEYDRFCEATNREKPDDKGWGRANRPVINVSWFDAVSYCNWLSGTEGLKAAYTIVGNRVTLNRNANGYRLPTEAEWEYAAKGGPAERDYTFSGSNNVGEVAWYQENSGHQTHPVGHLNSNDLKIFDMSGNVREWCFDWHSLYPKSAVTDPTGPEGGAKRIFRGGFWGRNPEQMQVVYRNSWYPNFTHYGTGFRLARWK
;
A
#
# COMPACT_ATOMS: atom_id res chain seq x y z
N MET A 1 14.61 -29.72 -0.45
CA MET A 1 15.90 -30.08 -1.09
C MET A 1 16.87 -30.41 0.03
N PRO A 2 17.87 -31.30 -0.13
CA PRO A 2 18.87 -31.49 0.92
C PRO A 2 19.59 -30.17 1.21
N ILE A 3 19.85 -29.89 2.48
CA ILE A 3 20.51 -28.65 2.92
C ILE A 3 21.91 -28.54 2.31
N THR A 4 22.23 -27.36 1.77
CA THR A 4 23.52 -27.07 1.13
C THR A 4 24.54 -26.47 2.09
N LYS A 5 24.14 -26.22 3.35
CA LYS A 5 24.96 -25.70 4.45
C LYS A 5 24.76 -26.57 5.69
N PRO A 6 25.76 -26.68 6.60
CA PRO A 6 25.60 -27.31 7.91
C PRO A 6 24.48 -26.65 8.71
N ILE A 7 23.76 -27.44 9.51
CA ILE A 7 22.59 -26.96 10.24
C ILE A 7 22.93 -25.86 11.25
N GLU A 8 24.11 -25.92 11.87
CA GLU A 8 24.62 -24.90 12.80
C GLU A 8 24.86 -23.55 12.10
N THR A 9 25.16 -23.57 10.80
CA THR A 9 25.30 -22.34 9.99
C THR A 9 23.92 -21.74 9.71
N ILE A 10 22.94 -22.57 9.39
CA ILE A 10 21.55 -22.16 9.16
C ILE A 10 20.95 -21.60 10.46
N GLN A 11 21.16 -22.28 11.59
CA GLN A 11 20.72 -21.82 12.91
C GLN A 11 21.29 -20.45 13.26
N LYS A 12 22.58 -20.23 12.98
CA LYS A 12 23.20 -18.92 13.21
C LYS A 12 22.65 -17.84 12.27
N GLU A 13 22.55 -18.11 10.97
CA GLU A 13 21.97 -17.17 10.00
C GLU A 13 20.54 -16.76 10.38
N LEU A 14 19.73 -17.68 10.90
CA LEU A 14 18.37 -17.39 11.38
C LEU A 14 18.33 -16.64 12.72
N GLN A 15 19.29 -16.88 13.63
CA GLN A 15 19.43 -16.10 14.86
C GLN A 15 19.85 -14.65 14.57
N ASP A 16 20.80 -14.45 13.67
CA ASP A 16 21.25 -13.13 13.22
C ASP A 16 20.08 -12.39 12.54
N LEU A 17 19.32 -13.07 11.66
CA LEU A 17 18.11 -12.50 11.02
C LEU A 17 16.98 -12.17 12.01
N LEU A 18 16.83 -12.90 13.12
CA LEU A 18 15.79 -12.62 14.12
C LEU A 18 16.02 -11.30 14.86
N VAL A 19 17.29 -10.92 15.04
CA VAL A 19 17.68 -9.63 15.61
C VAL A 19 17.32 -8.49 14.65
N GLU A 20 17.48 -8.70 13.33
CA GLU A 20 17.10 -7.72 12.31
C GLU A 20 15.57 -7.58 12.16
N ASP A 21 14.86 -8.67 11.89
CA ASP A 21 13.42 -8.67 11.58
C ASP A 21 12.81 -10.07 11.80
N ILE A 22 11.87 -10.15 12.75
CA ILE A 22 11.15 -11.39 13.10
C ILE A 22 10.43 -12.00 11.89
N ALA A 23 9.82 -11.17 11.02
CA ALA A 23 9.11 -11.63 9.83
C ALA A 23 10.09 -12.15 8.76
N LYS A 24 11.26 -11.52 8.62
CA LYS A 24 12.32 -11.96 7.71
C LYS A 24 12.92 -13.28 8.17
N ALA A 25 13.21 -13.44 9.46
CA ALA A 25 13.73 -14.69 10.03
C ALA A 25 12.74 -15.86 9.85
N LEU A 26 11.47 -15.65 10.21
CA LEU A 26 10.40 -16.63 10.03
C LEU A 26 10.22 -17.03 8.55
N LYS A 27 10.10 -16.07 7.63
CA LYS A 27 9.94 -16.36 6.19
C LYS A 27 11.17 -17.04 5.58
N THR A 28 12.37 -16.72 6.06
CA THR A 28 13.61 -17.38 5.62
C THR A 28 13.59 -18.84 6.04
N LEU A 29 13.27 -19.15 7.31
CA LEU A 29 13.13 -20.54 7.76
C LEU A 29 12.00 -21.27 7.01
N GLN A 30 10.83 -20.63 6.83
CA GLN A 30 9.69 -21.18 6.07
C GLN A 30 10.12 -21.64 4.67
N ALA A 31 10.89 -20.83 3.96
CA ALA A 31 11.33 -21.11 2.58
C ALA A 31 12.36 -22.26 2.48
N MET A 32 13.01 -22.61 3.59
CA MET A 32 13.99 -23.70 3.65
C MET A 32 13.34 -25.03 4.06
N LEU A 33 12.32 -24.97 4.92
CA LEU A 33 11.62 -26.13 5.47
C LEU A 33 10.76 -26.88 4.44
N SER A 34 10.63 -28.18 4.65
CA SER A 34 9.75 -29.05 3.89
C SER A 34 8.30 -28.84 4.36
N SER A 35 7.38 -28.53 3.44
CA SER A 35 6.00 -28.10 3.74
C SER A 35 5.07 -29.18 4.33
N GLN A 36 5.62 -30.35 4.69
CA GLN A 36 4.93 -31.48 5.32
C GLN A 36 5.53 -31.81 6.71
N THR A 37 6.28 -30.87 7.30
CA THR A 37 6.93 -31.04 8.61
C THR A 37 6.24 -30.21 9.68
N ASP A 38 6.15 -30.75 10.90
CA ASP A 38 5.62 -30.04 12.07
C ASP A 38 6.32 -28.68 12.27
N THR A 39 7.63 -28.67 12.03
CA THR A 39 8.50 -27.49 12.04
C THR A 39 8.02 -26.41 11.07
N TYR A 40 7.59 -26.77 9.85
CA TYR A 40 7.01 -25.82 8.89
C TYR A 40 5.69 -25.25 9.42
N SER A 41 4.81 -26.09 9.97
CA SER A 41 3.53 -25.67 10.55
C SER A 41 3.71 -24.68 11.72
N ILE A 42 4.70 -24.91 12.59
CA ILE A 42 5.04 -23.99 13.70
C ILE A 42 5.55 -22.64 13.17
N VAL A 43 6.30 -22.61 12.07
CA VAL A 43 6.69 -21.33 11.43
C VAL A 43 5.47 -20.57 10.89
N ILE A 44 4.48 -21.26 10.33
CA ILE A 44 3.23 -20.63 9.86
C ILE A 44 2.45 -20.03 11.04
N SER A 45 2.30 -20.73 12.16
CA SER A 45 1.56 -20.21 13.32
C SER A 45 2.27 -19.01 13.98
N LEU A 46 3.60 -19.01 14.03
CA LEU A 46 4.39 -17.85 14.47
C LEU A 46 4.28 -16.66 13.51
N LEU A 47 4.21 -16.89 12.19
CA LEU A 47 3.93 -15.83 11.20
C LEU A 47 2.51 -15.25 11.36
N ALA A 48 1.52 -16.09 11.67
CA ALA A 48 0.16 -15.65 11.95
C ALA A 48 0.11 -14.78 13.21
N ARG A 49 0.69 -15.23 14.34
CA ARG A 49 0.82 -14.43 15.58
C ARG A 49 1.53 -13.10 15.33
N LEU A 50 2.61 -13.09 14.55
CA LEU A 50 3.32 -11.86 14.21
C LEU A 50 2.48 -10.88 13.38
N ASN A 51 1.72 -11.40 12.41
CA ASN A 51 0.79 -10.58 11.62
C ASN A 51 -0.35 -10.01 12.48
N GLU A 52 -0.85 -10.76 13.47
CA GLU A 52 -1.87 -10.26 14.40
C GLU A 52 -1.32 -9.21 15.37
N ALA A 53 -0.13 -9.40 15.96
CA ALA A 53 0.54 -8.35 16.73
C ALA A 53 0.77 -7.07 15.88
N ASN A 54 1.18 -7.23 14.62
CA ASN A 54 1.32 -6.10 13.69
C ASN A 54 -0.01 -5.42 13.37
N LYS A 55 -1.11 -6.15 13.19
CA LYS A 55 -2.45 -5.57 13.02
C LYS A 55 -2.94 -4.88 14.28
N ALA A 56 -2.68 -5.43 15.46
CA ALA A 56 -3.05 -4.83 16.73
C ALA A 56 -2.32 -3.50 16.97
N ARG A 57 -1.02 -3.43 16.62
CA ARG A 57 -0.23 -2.20 16.58
C ARG A 57 -0.83 -1.16 15.62
N LEU A 58 -1.19 -1.57 14.40
CA LEU A 58 -1.80 -0.69 13.40
C LEU A 58 -3.23 -0.23 13.75
N ARG A 59 -3.92 -0.94 14.64
CA ARG A 59 -5.28 -0.62 15.09
C ARG A 59 -5.34 0.05 16.47
N GLY A 60 -4.22 0.17 17.17
CA GLY A 60 -4.16 0.65 18.55
C GLY A 60 -4.93 -0.24 19.54
N THR A 61 -5.11 -1.53 19.25
CA THR A 61 -5.95 -2.44 20.07
C THR A 61 -5.19 -3.19 21.15
N LEU A 62 -3.87 -2.99 21.26
CA LEU A 62 -3.02 -3.48 22.34
C LEU A 62 -2.09 -2.35 22.76
N GLU A 63 -1.81 -2.23 24.05
CA GLU A 63 -0.86 -1.26 24.57
C GLU A 63 0.57 -1.63 24.16
N ASN A 64 1.48 -0.63 24.11
CA ASN A 64 2.85 -0.85 23.65
C ASN A 64 3.62 -1.92 24.47
N ASP A 65 3.35 -2.02 25.78
CA ASP A 65 3.96 -3.06 26.63
C ASP A 65 3.40 -4.47 26.35
N GLU A 66 2.15 -4.57 25.92
CA GLU A 66 1.52 -5.84 25.51
C GLU A 66 2.04 -6.27 24.13
N LEU A 67 2.16 -5.34 23.18
CA LEU A 67 2.80 -5.59 21.88
C LEU A 67 4.25 -6.05 22.02
N ASN A 68 5.04 -5.36 22.86
CA ASN A 68 6.41 -5.76 23.16
C ASN A 68 6.47 -7.15 23.82
N THR A 69 5.49 -7.49 24.67
CA THR A 69 5.36 -8.82 25.25
C THR A 69 5.08 -9.88 24.18
N GLU A 70 4.17 -9.64 23.24
CA GLU A 70 3.89 -10.57 22.14
C GLU A 70 5.07 -10.74 21.17
N TYR A 71 5.73 -9.65 20.75
CA TYR A 71 6.93 -9.75 19.91
C TYR A 71 8.05 -10.54 20.59
N ASN A 72 8.20 -10.40 21.91
CA ASN A 72 9.19 -11.16 22.67
C ASN A 72 8.81 -12.64 22.87
N LYS A 73 7.51 -12.97 23.03
CA LYS A 73 7.03 -14.37 22.99
C LYS A 73 7.33 -15.02 21.63
N ILE A 74 7.05 -14.33 20.52
CA ILE A 74 7.30 -14.83 19.16
C ILE A 74 8.81 -15.05 18.94
N ARG A 75 9.67 -14.10 19.38
CA ARG A 75 11.13 -14.26 19.34
C ARG A 75 11.60 -15.47 20.15
N ALA A 76 11.10 -15.66 21.37
CA ALA A 76 11.47 -16.79 22.22
C ALA A 76 11.08 -18.14 21.58
N ALA A 77 9.85 -18.26 21.09
CA ALA A 77 9.37 -19.48 20.41
C ALA A 77 10.15 -19.77 19.11
N PHE A 78 10.51 -18.73 18.35
CA PHE A 78 11.36 -18.91 17.16
C PHE A 78 12.80 -19.34 17.53
N LEU A 79 13.39 -18.81 18.60
CA LEU A 79 14.71 -19.26 19.06
C LEU A 79 14.71 -20.72 19.51
N GLU A 80 13.67 -21.15 20.23
CA GLU A 80 13.48 -22.55 20.64
C GLU A 80 13.34 -23.47 19.41
N LEU A 81 12.51 -23.06 18.43
CA LEU A 81 12.35 -23.77 17.17
C LEU A 81 13.66 -23.89 16.40
N VAL A 82 14.42 -22.79 16.25
CA VAL A 82 15.71 -22.78 15.56
C VAL A 82 16.71 -23.70 16.25
N GLN A 83 16.80 -23.69 17.58
CA GLN A 83 17.67 -24.61 18.33
C GLN A 83 17.27 -26.09 18.17
N GLY A 84 15.98 -26.37 17.93
CA GLY A 84 15.43 -27.71 17.74
C GLY A 84 15.57 -28.31 16.33
N LEU A 85 16.00 -27.52 15.33
CA LEU A 85 16.09 -27.94 13.91
C LEU A 85 16.96 -29.19 13.70
N LYS A 86 16.52 -30.05 12.79
CA LYS A 86 17.17 -31.29 12.34
C LYS A 86 17.22 -31.33 10.81
N GLU A 87 18.16 -32.09 10.25
CA GLU A 87 18.30 -32.22 8.78
C GLU A 87 17.01 -32.71 8.11
N THR A 88 16.24 -33.57 8.79
CA THR A 88 14.93 -34.08 8.36
C THR A 88 13.86 -33.00 8.15
N ASP A 89 13.97 -31.83 8.79
CA ASP A 89 12.99 -30.75 8.63
C ASP A 89 13.05 -30.08 7.23
N PHE A 90 14.14 -30.31 6.50
CA PHE A 90 14.41 -29.75 5.17
C PHE A 90 14.25 -30.79 4.04
N GLU A 91 14.12 -32.07 4.41
CA GLU A 91 13.95 -33.18 3.48
C GLU A 91 12.47 -33.36 3.12
N SER A 92 12.20 -33.59 1.83
CA SER A 92 10.87 -33.99 1.37
C SER A 92 10.74 -35.51 1.60
N PRO A 93 9.70 -35.99 2.31
CA PRO A 93 9.53 -37.42 2.52
C PRO A 93 9.39 -38.15 1.17
N PRO A 94 9.89 -39.40 1.05
CA PRO A 94 9.64 -40.21 -0.13
C PRO A 94 8.14 -40.40 -0.32
N GLU A 95 7.66 -40.36 -1.58
CA GLU A 95 6.23 -40.33 -1.94
C GLU A 95 5.38 -41.31 -1.10
N ALA A 96 4.68 -40.76 -0.11
CA ALA A 96 3.84 -41.54 0.79
C ALA A 96 2.50 -41.84 0.09
N THR A 97 2.41 -43.02 -0.53
CA THR A 97 1.12 -43.61 -0.89
C THR A 97 0.35 -43.96 0.39
N GLY A 98 -0.44 -43.03 0.92
CA GLY A 98 -1.31 -43.25 2.08
C GLY A 98 -2.29 -42.11 2.33
N GLU A 99 -3.56 -42.45 2.52
CA GLU A 99 -4.54 -41.52 3.09
C GLU A 99 -4.11 -41.14 4.51
N SER A 100 -4.10 -39.85 4.85
CA SER A 100 -3.94 -39.42 6.25
C SER A 100 -5.13 -39.91 7.07
N ALA A 101 -4.86 -40.45 8.26
CA ALA A 101 -5.93 -40.93 9.13
C ALA A 101 -6.87 -39.78 9.55
N PRO A 102 -8.19 -40.00 9.63
CA PRO A 102 -9.15 -38.94 9.96
C PRO A 102 -8.89 -38.39 11.37
N LYS A 103 -8.50 -37.12 11.45
CA LYS A 103 -8.29 -36.41 12.73
C LYS A 103 -9.63 -35.97 13.29
N GLN A 104 -9.79 -36.03 14.61
CA GLN A 104 -10.91 -35.39 15.32
C GLN A 104 -10.47 -34.00 15.77
N GLY A 105 -11.42 -33.09 15.91
CA GLY A 105 -11.17 -31.74 16.41
C GLY A 105 -12.47 -31.07 16.81
N SER A 106 -12.45 -29.76 17.00
CA SER A 106 -13.63 -28.94 17.30
C SER A 106 -13.67 -27.70 16.42
N ILE A 107 -14.84 -27.09 16.34
CA ILE A 107 -15.07 -25.78 15.72
C ILE A 107 -15.69 -24.83 16.75
N LEU A 108 -15.10 -23.65 16.87
CA LEU A 108 -15.64 -22.54 17.63
C LEU A 108 -16.00 -21.44 16.65
N TYR A 109 -17.17 -20.83 16.79
CA TYR A 109 -17.50 -19.64 16.00
C TYR A 109 -18.26 -18.62 16.83
N ARG A 110 -17.98 -17.35 16.56
CA ARG A 110 -18.65 -16.19 17.16
C ARG A 110 -19.44 -15.48 16.07
N ILE A 111 -20.75 -15.71 16.04
CA ILE A 111 -21.69 -15.07 15.14
C ILE A 111 -22.84 -14.54 16.03
N PRO A 112 -22.90 -13.22 16.29
CA PRO A 112 -23.96 -12.64 17.11
C PRO A 112 -25.35 -12.94 16.57
N ASN A 113 -26.20 -13.56 17.40
CA ASN A 113 -27.62 -13.85 17.10
C ASN A 113 -28.49 -12.58 16.95
N LYS A 114 -27.94 -11.40 17.26
CA LYS A 114 -28.58 -10.11 17.09
C LYS A 114 -27.55 -9.13 16.52
N MET A 115 -27.92 -8.42 15.45
CA MET A 115 -27.03 -7.45 14.80
C MET A 115 -27.77 -6.13 14.50
N PRO A 116 -27.11 -4.97 14.69
CA PRO A 116 -27.65 -3.69 14.26
C PRO A 116 -27.69 -3.58 12.74
N LYS A 117 -28.80 -3.08 12.21
CA LYS A 117 -29.00 -2.84 10.77
C LYS A 117 -28.01 -1.78 10.26
N ASP A 118 -27.49 -1.97 9.05
CA ASP A 118 -26.51 -1.14 8.34
C ASP A 118 -25.15 -0.96 9.05
N LYS A 119 -24.87 -1.71 10.12
CA LYS A 119 -23.65 -1.60 10.93
C LYS A 119 -22.84 -2.90 10.90
N GLU A 120 -21.56 -2.76 10.58
CA GLU A 120 -20.65 -3.88 10.39
C GLU A 120 -20.35 -4.61 11.70
N THR A 121 -20.45 -5.94 11.68
CA THR A 121 -20.23 -6.82 12.84
C THR A 121 -19.14 -7.84 12.50
N LYS A 122 -18.11 -7.97 13.35
CA LYS A 122 -17.05 -8.97 13.18
C LYS A 122 -17.56 -10.36 13.61
N CYS A 123 -17.55 -11.30 12.68
CA CYS A 123 -17.75 -12.72 12.92
C CYS A 123 -16.42 -13.47 12.81
N VAL A 124 -16.23 -14.50 13.65
CA VAL A 124 -14.99 -15.28 13.74
C VAL A 124 -15.30 -16.77 13.73
N VAL A 125 -14.46 -17.56 13.07
CA VAL A 125 -14.54 -19.03 13.05
C VAL A 125 -13.15 -19.59 13.33
N ARG A 126 -13.04 -20.58 14.20
CA ARG A 126 -11.82 -21.30 14.57
C ARG A 126 -12.00 -22.79 14.43
N ILE A 127 -10.98 -23.50 13.96
CA ILE A 127 -10.92 -24.97 13.97
C ILE A 127 -9.61 -25.38 14.64
N ALA A 128 -9.67 -26.37 15.53
CA ALA A 128 -8.50 -26.93 16.23
C ALA A 128 -8.65 -28.44 16.39
N LEU A 129 -7.54 -29.15 16.57
CA LEU A 129 -7.55 -30.58 16.93
C LEU A 129 -7.73 -30.82 18.45
N SER A 130 -7.56 -29.77 19.27
CA SER A 130 -7.73 -29.80 20.72
C SER A 130 -8.75 -28.77 21.20
N GLU A 131 -9.63 -29.15 22.12
CA GLU A 131 -10.61 -28.22 22.71
C GLU A 131 -9.97 -27.18 23.64
N ASP A 132 -8.85 -27.51 24.29
CA ASP A 132 -8.14 -26.56 25.15
C ASP A 132 -7.51 -25.44 24.31
N ALA A 133 -7.04 -25.75 23.10
CA ALA A 133 -6.46 -24.78 22.18
C ALA A 133 -7.51 -23.87 21.52
N ILE A 134 -8.69 -24.39 21.18
CA ILE A 134 -9.68 -23.62 20.42
C ILE A 134 -10.27 -22.42 21.20
N VAL A 135 -10.24 -22.52 22.53
CA VAL A 135 -10.71 -21.49 23.47
C VAL A 135 -9.60 -20.57 23.98
N GLU A 136 -8.36 -20.71 23.51
CA GLU A 136 -7.25 -19.84 23.90
C GLU A 136 -7.54 -18.38 23.50
N ASP A 137 -7.32 -17.44 24.42
CA ASP A 137 -7.56 -15.99 24.24
C ASP A 137 -8.99 -15.58 23.82
N ILE A 138 -10.03 -16.41 24.04
CA ILE A 138 -11.44 -16.02 23.83
C ILE A 138 -12.30 -16.17 25.09
N THR A 139 -13.07 -15.14 25.40
CA THR A 139 -14.09 -15.23 26.46
C THR A 139 -15.32 -15.93 25.89
N LEU A 140 -15.72 -17.05 26.50
CA LEU A 140 -16.95 -17.76 26.15
C LEU A 140 -18.18 -16.98 26.65
N ASP A 141 -18.69 -16.10 25.80
CA ASP A 141 -19.96 -15.38 25.97
C ASP A 141 -21.11 -16.04 25.18
N GLU A 142 -22.32 -15.50 25.31
CA GLU A 142 -23.53 -16.06 24.67
C GLU A 142 -23.54 -16.00 23.14
N HIS A 143 -22.60 -15.28 22.52
CA HIS A 143 -22.44 -15.22 21.07
C HIS A 143 -21.40 -16.23 20.55
N VAL A 144 -20.72 -16.96 21.44
CA VAL A 144 -19.73 -18.00 21.08
C VAL A 144 -20.38 -19.38 21.09
N GLN A 145 -20.28 -20.09 19.98
CA GLN A 145 -20.74 -21.47 19.83
C GLN A 145 -19.55 -22.40 19.63
N LEU A 146 -19.40 -23.41 20.49
CA LEU A 146 -18.41 -24.49 20.38
C LEU A 146 -19.12 -25.79 20.00
N LYS A 147 -18.61 -26.51 19.00
CA LYS A 147 -19.13 -27.80 18.52
C LYS A 147 -17.98 -28.76 18.22
N GLU A 148 -18.09 -30.01 18.65
CA GLU A 148 -17.17 -31.08 18.25
C GLU A 148 -17.28 -31.36 16.73
N LEU A 149 -16.14 -31.52 16.05
CA LEU A 149 -16.03 -31.96 14.67
C LEU A 149 -15.48 -33.40 14.62
N TYR A 150 -16.35 -34.34 14.23
CA TYR A 150 -15.98 -35.76 14.08
C TYR A 150 -14.89 -36.04 13.02
N ARG A 151 -14.58 -35.08 12.14
CA ARG A 151 -13.56 -35.20 11.10
C ARG A 151 -13.01 -33.84 10.70
N VAL A 152 -11.70 -33.68 10.78
CA VAL A 152 -10.91 -32.53 10.33
C VAL A 152 -9.80 -33.05 9.41
N SER A 153 -9.55 -32.33 8.31
CA SER A 153 -8.46 -32.60 7.37
C SER A 153 -7.36 -31.54 7.49
N ASP A 154 -6.17 -31.85 6.98
CA ASP A 154 -4.99 -30.96 7.04
C ASP A 154 -5.23 -29.62 6.32
N THR A 155 -6.17 -29.59 5.37
CA THR A 155 -6.70 -28.37 4.75
C THR A 155 -8.21 -28.31 4.96
N MET A 156 -8.72 -27.16 5.39
CA MET A 156 -10.15 -26.89 5.58
C MET A 156 -10.51 -25.57 4.90
N GLU A 157 -11.80 -25.38 4.64
CA GLU A 157 -12.33 -24.14 4.06
C GLU A 157 -13.53 -23.63 4.85
N ALA A 158 -13.64 -22.32 5.04
CA ALA A 158 -14.78 -21.69 5.69
C ALA A 158 -15.36 -20.56 4.82
N GLU A 159 -16.67 -20.60 4.62
CA GLU A 159 -17.45 -19.62 3.86
C GLU A 159 -18.66 -19.18 4.71
N LEU A 160 -18.92 -17.86 4.79
CA LEU A 160 -20.12 -17.33 5.44
C LEU A 160 -21.06 -16.78 4.36
N LEU A 161 -22.32 -17.24 4.34
CA LEU A 161 -23.23 -17.12 3.21
C LEU A 161 -24.60 -16.58 3.63
N ASP A 162 -25.12 -15.59 2.91
CA ASP A 162 -26.54 -15.23 2.97
C ASP A 162 -27.33 -16.14 2.01
N PRO A 163 -28.18 -17.07 2.50
CA PRO A 163 -28.97 -17.96 1.66
C PRO A 163 -30.02 -17.22 0.80
N SER A 164 -30.28 -15.94 1.08
CA SER A 164 -31.10 -15.05 0.24
C SER A 164 -30.36 -14.50 -0.99
N GLY A 165 -29.07 -14.80 -1.12
CA GLY A 165 -28.20 -14.35 -2.22
C GLY A 165 -27.70 -12.92 -2.05
N GLY A 166 -27.18 -12.56 -0.85
CA GLY A 166 -26.60 -11.25 -0.56
C GLY A 166 -27.60 -10.09 -0.46
N LYS A 167 -28.86 -10.39 -0.11
CA LYS A 167 -29.97 -9.42 -0.01
C LYS A 167 -30.32 -9.04 1.41
N LYS A 168 -29.84 -9.81 2.39
CA LYS A 168 -30.06 -9.63 3.83
C LYS A 168 -28.78 -9.27 4.55
N PHE A 169 -27.64 -9.74 4.05
CA PHE A 169 -26.33 -9.42 4.60
C PHE A 169 -25.36 -9.13 3.46
N GLN A 170 -24.56 -8.08 3.62
CA GLN A 170 -23.29 -7.93 2.93
C GLN A 170 -22.22 -8.61 3.79
N ILE A 171 -21.39 -9.46 3.17
CA ILE A 171 -20.37 -10.25 3.86
C ILE A 171 -19.03 -9.96 3.18
N ALA A 172 -18.06 -9.47 3.95
CA ALA A 172 -16.69 -9.26 3.52
C ALA A 172 -15.77 -10.29 4.20
N THR A 173 -15.18 -11.18 3.41
CA THR A 173 -14.22 -12.18 3.88
C THR A 173 -12.82 -11.58 3.91
N ILE A 174 -12.11 -11.69 5.03
CA ILE A 174 -10.78 -11.08 5.24
C ILE A 174 -9.65 -12.12 5.22
N SER A 175 -9.92 -13.34 5.67
CA SER A 175 -8.98 -14.47 5.58
C SER A 175 -9.10 -15.17 4.21
N ASP A 176 -8.05 -15.86 3.76
CA ASP A 176 -8.21 -16.84 2.68
C ASP A 176 -9.26 -17.88 3.08
N SER A 177 -10.19 -18.20 2.18
CA SER A 177 -11.29 -19.13 2.51
C SER A 177 -10.77 -20.53 2.81
N ILE A 178 -9.72 -20.97 2.11
CA ILE A 178 -9.02 -22.24 2.30
C ILE A 178 -7.76 -22.01 3.14
N GLN A 179 -7.59 -22.74 4.25
CA GLN A 179 -6.41 -22.67 5.11
C GLN A 179 -5.96 -24.07 5.58
N LEU A 180 -4.68 -24.18 5.94
CA LEU A 180 -4.13 -25.36 6.62
C LEU A 180 -4.56 -25.37 8.10
N ILE A 181 -4.81 -26.55 8.65
CA ILE A 181 -5.15 -26.73 10.06
C ILE A 181 -3.88 -26.82 10.91
N ASP A 182 -3.77 -25.94 11.91
CA ASP A 182 -2.75 -26.03 12.94
C ASP A 182 -3.02 -27.24 13.84
N GLU A 183 -2.05 -28.15 13.93
CA GLU A 183 -2.17 -29.37 14.75
C GLU A 183 -1.95 -29.11 16.25
N THR A 184 -1.34 -27.97 16.58
CA THR A 184 -0.90 -27.60 17.93
C THR A 184 -1.72 -26.47 18.54
N GLY A 185 -2.28 -25.60 17.71
CA GLY A 185 -3.11 -24.45 18.08
C GLY A 185 -4.50 -24.49 17.43
N PHE A 186 -4.89 -23.36 16.83
CA PHE A 186 -6.15 -23.21 16.10
C PHE A 186 -5.96 -22.39 14.81
N THR A 187 -6.72 -22.72 13.77
CA THR A 187 -6.78 -21.96 12.51
C THR A 187 -8.03 -21.07 12.50
N GLU A 188 -7.89 -19.80 12.13
CA GLU A 188 -8.94 -18.78 12.29
C GLU A 188 -9.34 -18.07 10.97
N TRP A 189 -10.64 -17.88 10.76
CA TRP A 189 -11.24 -17.12 9.66
C TRP A 189 -12.03 -15.93 10.18
N TRP A 190 -11.86 -14.78 9.52
CA TRP A 190 -12.58 -13.55 9.84
C TRP A 190 -13.53 -13.13 8.72
N PHE A 191 -14.74 -12.77 9.13
CA PHE A 191 -15.78 -12.21 8.27
C PHE A 191 -16.32 -10.92 8.91
N TYR A 192 -16.54 -9.90 8.10
CA TYR A 192 -17.34 -8.73 8.50
C TYR A 192 -18.71 -8.83 7.86
N VAL A 193 -19.77 -8.70 8.68
CA VAL A 193 -21.16 -8.88 8.28
C VAL A 193 -21.93 -7.60 8.53
N THR A 194 -22.49 -7.01 7.48
CA THR A 194 -23.34 -5.81 7.56
C THR A 194 -24.78 -6.20 7.20
N PRO A 195 -25.72 -6.22 8.16
CA PRO A 195 -27.10 -6.58 7.90
C PRO A 195 -27.85 -5.46 7.17
N LEU A 196 -28.52 -5.79 6.07
CA LEU A 196 -29.15 -4.82 5.14
C LEU A 196 -30.68 -4.71 5.31
N THR A 197 -31.33 -5.70 5.93
CA THR A 197 -32.79 -5.69 6.16
C THR A 197 -33.13 -6.07 7.59
N GLU A 198 -33.98 -5.29 8.23
CA GLU A 198 -34.55 -5.59 9.56
C GLU A 198 -35.37 -6.89 9.60
N GLY A 199 -35.54 -7.44 10.80
CA GLY A 199 -36.23 -8.69 11.06
C GLY A 199 -35.28 -9.88 11.17
N THR A 200 -35.87 -11.07 11.31
CA THR A 200 -35.12 -12.30 11.56
C THR A 200 -34.74 -12.98 10.24
N HIS A 201 -33.44 -13.14 9.96
CA HIS A 201 -32.94 -13.77 8.73
C HIS A 201 -31.89 -14.84 9.05
N PRO A 202 -31.86 -15.97 8.31
CA PRO A 202 -30.84 -16.98 8.46
C PRO A 202 -29.51 -16.53 7.85
N LEU A 203 -28.40 -16.88 8.49
CA LEU A 203 -27.03 -16.70 8.03
C LEU A 203 -26.31 -18.06 8.12
N VAL A 204 -25.66 -18.48 7.04
CA VAL A 204 -25.17 -19.85 6.89
C VAL A 204 -23.64 -19.87 6.96
N LEU A 205 -23.09 -20.50 7.99
CA LEU A 205 -21.69 -20.87 8.06
C LEU A 205 -21.50 -22.23 7.39
N LYS A 206 -20.72 -22.25 6.31
CA LYS A 206 -20.34 -23.46 5.58
C LYS A 206 -18.87 -23.76 5.86
N ILE A 207 -18.60 -24.98 6.29
CA ILE A 207 -17.26 -25.51 6.54
C ILE A 207 -17.05 -26.68 5.61
N SER A 208 -15.92 -26.75 4.94
CA SER A 208 -15.63 -27.82 3.99
C SER A 208 -14.33 -28.51 4.32
N ILE A 209 -14.42 -29.83 4.46
CA ILE A 209 -13.30 -30.75 4.63
C ILE A 209 -12.71 -31.01 3.25
N ILE A 210 -11.42 -30.75 3.05
CA ILE A 210 -10.71 -30.94 1.77
C ILE A 210 -9.72 -32.10 1.94
N GLU A 211 -10.04 -33.24 1.34
CA GLU A 211 -9.23 -34.46 1.38
C GLU A 211 -8.66 -34.76 -0.01
N THR A 212 -7.36 -35.03 -0.11
CA THR A 212 -6.76 -35.49 -1.37
C THR A 212 -6.88 -37.00 -1.47
N VAL A 213 -7.74 -37.49 -2.37
CA VAL A 213 -7.96 -38.91 -2.63
C VAL A 213 -7.61 -39.20 -4.08
N ASP A 214 -6.73 -40.19 -4.31
CA ASP A 214 -6.20 -40.53 -5.64
C ASP A 214 -5.55 -39.34 -6.39
N GLY A 215 -4.95 -38.39 -5.65
CA GLY A 215 -4.37 -37.17 -6.23
C GLY A 215 -5.40 -36.15 -6.73
N GLN A 216 -6.66 -36.25 -6.33
CA GLN A 216 -7.72 -35.30 -6.63
C GLN A 216 -8.34 -34.75 -5.32
N PRO A 217 -8.56 -33.43 -5.21
CA PRO A 217 -9.20 -32.84 -4.03
C PRO A 217 -10.70 -33.19 -4.00
N ARG A 218 -11.15 -33.84 -2.92
CA ARG A 218 -12.56 -34.07 -2.61
C ARG A 218 -12.99 -33.11 -1.50
N LYS A 219 -13.99 -32.27 -1.80
CA LYS A 219 -14.60 -31.32 -0.87
C LYS A 219 -15.85 -31.96 -0.24
N LYS A 220 -15.95 -32.00 1.09
CA LYS A 220 -17.13 -32.46 1.83
C LYS A 220 -17.64 -31.35 2.73
N ASP A 221 -18.85 -30.89 2.45
CA ASP A 221 -19.45 -29.74 3.12
C ASP A 221 -20.21 -30.12 4.41
N MET A 222 -20.02 -29.30 5.44
CA MET A 222 -20.78 -29.23 6.67
C MET A 222 -21.39 -27.83 6.76
N VAL A 223 -22.64 -27.74 7.19
CA VAL A 223 -23.42 -26.49 7.12
C VAL A 223 -24.08 -26.24 8.47
N MET A 224 -23.84 -25.06 9.05
CA MET A 224 -24.50 -24.56 10.23
C MET A 224 -25.31 -23.31 9.87
N GLU A 225 -26.59 -23.30 10.21
CA GLU A 225 -27.48 -22.17 9.99
C GLU A 225 -27.72 -21.47 11.34
N GLU A 226 -27.38 -20.18 11.41
CA GLU A 226 -27.65 -19.32 12.54
C GLU A 226 -28.79 -18.35 12.21
N THR A 227 -29.61 -18.04 13.20
CA THR A 227 -30.76 -17.15 13.05
C THR A 227 -30.44 -15.78 13.63
N ILE A 228 -30.35 -14.75 12.79
CA ILE A 228 -29.91 -13.41 13.18
C ILE A 228 -31.13 -12.47 13.28
N GLU A 229 -31.35 -11.88 14.45
CA GLU A 229 -32.30 -10.78 14.63
C GLU A 229 -31.65 -9.46 14.22
N VAL A 230 -32.07 -8.90 13.08
CA VAL A 230 -31.60 -7.59 12.61
C VAL A 230 -32.53 -6.50 13.13
N VAL A 231 -31.98 -5.58 13.93
CA VAL A 231 -32.76 -4.49 14.56
C VAL A 231 -32.28 -3.11 14.10
N ALA A 232 -33.22 -2.17 13.96
CA ALA A 232 -32.87 -0.74 13.93
C ALA A 232 -32.26 -0.33 15.29
N GLU A 233 -31.31 0.61 15.29
CA GLU A 233 -30.73 1.12 16.54
C GLU A 233 -31.82 1.76 17.42
N GLY A 234 -32.05 1.15 18.59
CA GLY A 234 -32.76 1.80 19.69
C GLY A 234 -31.81 2.72 20.47
N PRO A 235 -32.33 3.75 21.15
CA PRO A 235 -31.49 4.63 21.96
C PRO A 235 -30.81 3.84 23.08
N VAL A 236 -29.48 3.83 23.09
CA VAL A 236 -28.67 3.25 24.16
C VAL A 236 -28.93 4.05 25.44
N THR A 237 -29.44 3.38 26.48
CA THR A 237 -29.50 3.95 27.83
C THR A 237 -28.21 3.61 28.58
N ASP A 238 -27.60 4.59 29.25
CA ASP A 238 -26.26 4.56 29.88
C ASP A 238 -26.08 3.59 31.09
N ALA A 239 -26.73 2.43 31.09
CA ALA A 239 -26.82 1.53 32.24
C ALA A 239 -25.78 0.39 32.27
N GLU A 240 -25.12 0.07 31.16
CA GLU A 240 -24.26 -1.13 31.04
C GLU A 240 -22.74 -0.84 31.01
N ALA A 241 -22.33 0.43 31.15
CA ALA A 241 -20.91 0.83 31.12
C ALA A 241 -20.18 0.79 32.49
N ALA A 242 -20.74 0.15 33.53
CA ALA A 242 -20.14 0.19 34.87
C ALA A 242 -20.41 -1.04 35.77
N GLN A 243 -19.52 -2.05 35.73
CA GLN A 243 -18.86 -2.62 36.93
C GLN A 243 -17.99 -3.85 36.60
N PRO A 244 -16.70 -3.89 36.99
CA PRO A 244 -15.92 -5.11 36.98
C PRO A 244 -16.25 -5.98 38.21
N LYS A 245 -16.67 -7.23 38.00
CA LYS A 245 -16.80 -8.23 39.09
C LYS A 245 -15.65 -9.23 39.02
N LYS A 246 -15.02 -9.46 40.17
CA LYS A 246 -13.80 -10.25 40.33
C LYS A 246 -13.99 -11.73 39.97
N ALA A 247 -12.89 -12.34 39.54
CA ALA A 247 -12.76 -13.74 39.19
C ALA A 247 -13.37 -14.71 40.20
N GLY A 248 -14.09 -15.71 39.68
CA GLY A 248 -14.50 -16.93 40.39
C GLY A 248 -13.92 -18.13 39.67
N VAL A 249 -13.23 -19.01 40.41
CA VAL A 249 -12.52 -20.19 39.90
C VAL A 249 -13.47 -21.12 39.14
N LEU A 250 -13.14 -21.42 37.88
CA LEU A 250 -13.75 -22.51 37.12
C LEU A 250 -13.27 -23.85 37.67
N ASN A 251 -14.20 -24.69 38.09
CA ASN A 251 -13.91 -26.05 38.54
C ASN A 251 -14.63 -27.02 37.60
N PHE A 252 -13.87 -27.82 36.85
CA PHE A 252 -14.40 -28.77 35.86
C PHE A 252 -15.24 -29.85 36.53
N GLN A 253 -16.45 -30.12 36.00
CA GLN A 253 -17.00 -31.48 35.99
C GLN A 253 -18.16 -31.69 35.00
N THR A 254 -17.86 -32.48 33.96
CA THR A 254 -18.74 -33.46 33.27
C THR A 254 -20.11 -33.05 32.70
N ALA A 255 -20.28 -33.39 31.42
CA ALA A 255 -21.55 -33.37 30.71
C ALA A 255 -22.64 -34.31 31.27
N SER A 256 -23.86 -34.10 30.78
CA SER A 256 -25.05 -34.98 30.84
C SER A 256 -25.94 -34.90 32.10
N LYS A 257 -27.10 -34.24 31.97
CA LYS A 257 -28.40 -34.96 31.89
C LYS A 257 -29.62 -34.10 31.61
N ALA A 258 -30.55 -34.77 30.93
CA ALA A 258 -31.92 -34.43 30.59
C ALA A 258 -32.82 -33.88 31.72
N VAL A 259 -33.77 -33.03 31.30
CA VAL A 259 -35.21 -33.03 31.65
C VAL A 259 -35.59 -33.18 33.13
N ALA A 260 -36.14 -32.11 33.72
CA ALA A 260 -37.53 -32.08 34.26
C ALA A 260 -37.84 -30.83 35.10
N GLY A 261 -39.12 -30.43 35.11
CA GLY A 261 -39.74 -29.62 36.16
C GLY A 261 -39.89 -28.13 35.84
N LEU A 262 -41.10 -27.59 35.72
CA LEU A 262 -42.06 -27.30 36.81
C LEU A 262 -41.52 -26.26 37.80
N VAL A 263 -42.25 -25.20 38.19
CA VAL A 263 -43.47 -24.55 37.67
C VAL A 263 -43.66 -23.23 38.45
N THR A 264 -44.61 -22.37 38.05
CA THR A 264 -45.05 -21.12 38.75
C THR A 264 -44.00 -20.00 38.98
N GLY A 265 -44.33 -18.73 38.75
CA GLY A 265 -45.57 -18.17 38.19
C GLY A 265 -45.83 -16.73 38.64
N VAL A 266 -46.91 -16.15 38.10
CA VAL A 266 -47.64 -14.98 38.63
C VAL A 266 -46.90 -13.62 38.53
N ASP A 267 -47.51 -12.50 38.13
CA ASP A 267 -48.66 -12.25 37.25
C ASP A 267 -48.59 -10.77 36.81
N LYS A 268 -49.15 -10.43 35.64
CA LYS A 268 -49.25 -9.06 35.14
C LYS A 268 -50.44 -8.34 35.77
N SER A 269 -50.23 -7.53 36.81
CA SER A 269 -51.12 -6.37 37.04
C SER A 269 -50.56 -5.33 38.01
N LYS A 270 -50.31 -4.11 37.49
CA LYS A 270 -50.84 -2.83 38.02
C LYS A 270 -50.36 -1.65 37.17
N LEU A 271 -51.27 -1.15 36.33
CA LEU A 271 -51.20 0.16 35.68
C LEU A 271 -51.96 1.21 36.52
N SER A 272 -51.79 2.47 36.14
CA SER A 272 -52.48 3.68 36.64
C SER A 272 -51.89 4.31 37.93
N ALA A 273 -51.91 5.65 38.13
CA ALA A 273 -52.56 6.71 37.35
C ALA A 273 -52.01 8.13 37.63
N LYS A 274 -52.30 9.09 36.71
CA LYS A 274 -52.59 10.55 36.95
C LYS A 274 -51.44 11.48 37.42
N ALA A 275 -51.48 12.82 37.20
CA ALA A 275 -52.34 13.70 36.35
C ALA A 275 -51.79 15.15 36.25
N SER A 276 -52.29 15.91 35.25
CA SER A 276 -52.47 17.39 35.20
C SER A 276 -51.22 18.32 35.23
N GLU A 277 -51.25 19.57 34.77
CA GLU A 277 -52.38 20.49 34.47
C GLU A 277 -52.04 21.62 33.45
N THR A 278 -53.06 22.10 32.69
CA THR A 278 -53.31 23.48 32.13
C THR A 278 -52.30 24.26 31.22
N ALA A 279 -52.71 25.19 30.33
CA ALA A 279 -53.97 25.46 29.58
C ALA A 279 -53.83 26.64 28.56
N HIS A 280 -54.89 26.85 27.72
CA HIS A 280 -55.21 28.01 26.83
C HIS A 280 -54.44 28.10 25.49
N ALA A 281 -54.98 28.57 24.34
CA ALA A 281 -56.32 28.80 23.75
C ALA A 281 -56.11 29.09 22.22
N ALA A 282 -57.07 29.19 21.27
CA ALA A 282 -58.54 29.19 21.18
C ALA A 282 -58.98 28.50 19.84
N ASP A 283 -60.20 27.98 19.64
CA ASP A 283 -61.42 28.56 19.01
C ASP A 283 -61.25 28.97 17.51
N SER A 284 -62.12 28.64 16.53
CA SER A 284 -63.56 28.27 16.59
C SER A 284 -64.13 27.39 15.45
N ALA A 285 -65.08 26.52 15.82
CA ALA A 285 -66.35 26.13 15.14
C ALA A 285 -66.43 25.66 13.66
N ALA A 286 -66.82 24.38 13.45
CA ALA A 286 -68.05 23.98 12.72
C ALA A 286 -68.40 22.47 12.91
N THR A 287 -69.70 22.12 12.90
CA THR A 287 -70.30 20.77 13.06
C THR A 287 -71.67 20.76 12.31
N PRO A 288 -72.46 19.64 12.18
CA PRO A 288 -72.26 18.22 12.54
C PRO A 288 -72.73 17.19 11.47
N ALA A 289 -72.84 15.90 11.88
CA ALA A 289 -73.72 14.82 11.35
C ALA A 289 -73.31 14.08 10.05
N THR A 290 -73.52 12.77 9.86
CA THR A 290 -73.94 11.66 10.76
C THR A 290 -73.57 10.28 10.18
N LYS A 291 -73.36 9.29 11.06
CA LYS A 291 -73.60 7.83 10.89
C LYS A 291 -73.24 7.14 9.55
N SER A 292 -72.27 6.22 9.59
CA SER A 292 -72.58 4.78 9.50
C SER A 292 -71.38 3.93 9.93
N MET A 293 -71.63 2.70 10.39
CA MET A 293 -70.64 1.74 10.89
C MET A 293 -70.82 0.41 10.15
N ALA A 294 -69.70 -0.32 9.97
CA ALA A 294 -69.52 -1.64 9.33
C ALA A 294 -69.01 -1.64 7.88
N GLY A 295 -67.88 -2.32 7.66
CA GLY A 295 -67.20 -2.45 6.36
C GLY A 295 -65.72 -2.78 6.50
N LEU A 296 -65.41 -3.91 7.15
CA LEU A 296 -64.03 -4.35 7.42
C LEU A 296 -63.32 -4.84 6.14
N LEU A 297 -62.00 -4.63 6.05
CA LEU A 297 -61.02 -5.27 5.14
C LEU A 297 -60.97 -4.90 3.63
N GLN A 298 -59.83 -4.30 3.27
CA GLN A 298 -58.93 -4.70 2.16
C GLN A 298 -59.06 -4.05 0.76
N LYS A 299 -58.38 -2.90 0.58
CA LYS A 299 -57.42 -2.51 -0.51
C LYS A 299 -57.14 -1.00 -0.37
N VAL A 300 -55.92 -0.55 -0.07
CA VAL A 300 -54.76 -0.32 -0.98
C VAL A 300 -55.05 0.80 -2.00
N VAL A 301 -54.08 1.73 -2.13
CA VAL A 301 -53.93 2.86 -3.09
C VAL A 301 -54.30 4.28 -2.57
N ILE A 302 -53.28 5.17 -2.63
CA ILE A 302 -53.25 6.65 -2.47
C ILE A 302 -53.49 7.22 -1.04
N GLY A 303 -52.39 7.65 -0.44
CA GLY A 303 -52.33 8.43 0.81
C GLY A 303 -50.89 8.81 1.22
N LEU A 304 -49.96 8.87 0.25
CA LEU A 304 -48.55 9.21 0.45
C LEU A 304 -48.29 10.69 0.07
N ALA A 305 -47.19 11.23 0.62
CA ALA A 305 -46.56 12.53 0.29
C ALA A 305 -47.19 13.82 0.89
N VAL A 306 -46.97 14.06 2.20
CA VAL A 306 -46.86 15.43 2.77
C VAL A 306 -45.71 15.57 3.79
N ALA A 307 -45.41 14.56 4.63
CA ALA A 307 -44.48 14.73 5.75
C ALA A 307 -42.98 14.77 5.39
N GLY A 308 -42.56 14.22 4.24
CA GLY A 308 -41.15 14.09 3.87
C GLY A 308 -40.48 15.33 3.25
N THR A 309 -41.26 16.32 2.79
CA THR A 309 -40.74 17.47 2.02
C THR A 309 -40.36 18.68 2.90
N ALA A 310 -40.93 18.81 4.09
CA ALA A 310 -40.68 19.95 4.97
C ALA A 310 -39.27 19.97 5.57
N ALA A 311 -38.73 18.82 5.97
CA ALA A 311 -37.37 18.70 6.52
C ALA A 311 -36.30 19.06 5.45
N ILE A 312 -36.45 18.52 4.24
CA ILE A 312 -35.56 18.79 3.11
C ILE A 312 -35.62 20.27 2.72
N ALA A 313 -36.82 20.86 2.61
CA ALA A 313 -36.99 22.28 2.30
C ALA A 313 -36.32 23.19 3.34
N THR A 314 -36.32 22.81 4.63
CA THR A 314 -35.69 23.61 5.69
C THR A 314 -34.16 23.51 5.63
N PHE A 315 -33.58 22.34 5.33
CA PHE A 315 -32.13 22.15 5.16
C PHE A 315 -31.58 22.72 3.84
N VAL A 316 -32.40 22.85 2.80
CA VAL A 316 -32.01 23.53 1.55
C VAL A 316 -32.00 25.06 1.70
N LEU A 317 -32.70 25.61 2.70
CA LEU A 317 -32.80 27.04 2.96
C LEU A 317 -31.92 27.55 4.12
N THR A 318 -31.23 26.67 4.86
CA THR A 318 -30.24 27.09 5.85
C THR A 318 -28.96 27.59 5.16
N PRO A 319 -28.33 28.68 5.66
CA PRO A 319 -27.06 29.17 5.13
C PRO A 319 -25.99 28.08 5.13
N GLU A 320 -25.16 28.08 4.09
CA GLU A 320 -24.10 27.09 3.86
C GLU A 320 -23.16 26.97 5.07
N SER A 321 -22.67 28.10 5.60
CA SER A 321 -21.87 28.12 6.84
C SER A 321 -22.58 27.51 8.06
N THR A 322 -23.90 27.62 8.15
CA THR A 322 -24.66 27.00 9.25
C THR A 322 -24.77 25.50 9.02
N ARG A 323 -25.06 25.05 7.79
CA ARG A 323 -25.09 23.62 7.45
C ARG A 323 -23.73 22.99 7.70
N ASP A 324 -22.67 23.63 7.21
CA ASP A 324 -21.30 23.17 7.35
C ASP A 324 -20.89 23.06 8.81
N TRP A 325 -21.25 24.03 9.67
CA TRP A 325 -21.06 23.95 11.13
C TRP A 325 -21.79 22.76 11.77
N TRP A 326 -23.05 22.51 11.37
CA TRP A 326 -23.80 21.34 11.82
C TRP A 326 -23.12 20.05 11.33
N THR A 327 -22.64 19.99 10.09
CA THR A 327 -21.89 18.83 9.59
C THR A 327 -20.60 18.62 10.39
N THR A 328 -19.73 19.62 10.56
CA THR A 328 -18.47 19.46 11.34
C THR A 328 -18.72 19.06 12.79
N ARG A 329 -19.85 19.48 13.38
CA ARG A 329 -20.20 19.16 14.78
C ARG A 329 -20.76 17.75 14.98
N TYR A 330 -21.21 17.10 13.91
CA TYR A 330 -21.76 15.74 13.92
C TYR A 330 -20.94 14.74 13.09
N VAL A 331 -19.81 15.18 12.52
CA VAL A 331 -18.71 14.32 12.10
C VAL A 331 -18.25 13.48 13.30
N GLU A 332 -18.11 12.17 13.11
CA GLU A 332 -17.44 11.30 14.08
C GLU A 332 -16.02 11.84 14.31
N ASP A 333 -15.57 11.92 15.57
CA ASP A 333 -14.23 12.45 15.94
C ASP A 333 -13.12 11.46 15.58
N THR A 334 -13.03 11.13 14.30
CA THR A 334 -12.19 10.10 13.68
C THR A 334 -11.53 10.66 12.42
N VAL A 335 -10.37 10.12 12.05
CA VAL A 335 -9.65 10.53 10.83
C VAL A 335 -10.51 10.37 9.57
N ALA A 336 -11.35 9.33 9.52
CA ALA A 336 -12.27 9.07 8.42
C ALA A 336 -13.38 10.15 8.35
N GLY A 337 -13.97 10.51 9.49
CA GLY A 337 -15.01 11.53 9.59
C GLY A 337 -14.55 12.91 9.08
N TYR A 338 -13.43 13.42 9.59
CA TYR A 338 -12.88 14.70 9.12
C TYR A 338 -12.39 14.63 7.66
N THR A 339 -11.86 13.49 7.20
CA THR A 339 -11.48 13.32 5.80
C THR A 339 -12.68 13.34 4.86
N ALA A 340 -13.81 12.71 5.22
CA ALA A 340 -15.05 12.79 4.46
C ALA A 340 -15.54 14.25 4.40
N TYR A 341 -15.59 14.93 5.55
CA TYR A 341 -15.99 16.33 5.65
C TYR A 341 -15.16 17.26 4.76
N MET A 342 -13.82 17.16 4.81
CA MET A 342 -12.94 17.96 3.97
C MET A 342 -13.17 17.70 2.47
N ASN A 343 -13.38 16.45 2.06
CA ASN A 343 -13.64 16.13 0.65
C ASN A 343 -14.99 16.68 0.16
N GLU A 344 -16.01 16.71 1.01
CA GLU A 344 -17.36 17.17 0.65
C GLU A 344 -17.52 18.70 0.75
N HIS A 345 -16.75 19.36 1.64
CA HIS A 345 -16.88 20.78 1.97
C HIS A 345 -15.56 21.58 1.81
N PRO A 346 -14.88 21.57 0.64
CA PRO A 346 -13.55 22.18 0.46
C PRO A 346 -13.51 23.71 0.53
N THR A 347 -14.66 24.39 0.49
CA THR A 347 -14.80 25.85 0.62
C THR A 347 -15.40 26.28 1.96
N SER A 348 -15.60 25.34 2.90
CA SER A 348 -16.19 25.62 4.21
C SER A 348 -15.26 26.46 5.09
N PRO A 349 -15.78 27.42 5.87
CA PRO A 349 -15.00 28.11 6.89
C PRO A 349 -14.54 27.19 8.05
N TYR A 350 -15.03 25.95 8.10
CA TYR A 350 -14.61 24.91 9.05
C TYR A 350 -13.67 23.85 8.44
N TYR A 351 -13.20 24.06 7.20
CA TYR A 351 -12.22 23.19 6.54
C TYR A 351 -10.89 23.14 7.31
N GLU A 352 -10.36 24.31 7.72
CA GLU A 352 -9.12 24.43 8.50
C GLU A 352 -9.23 23.82 9.91
N PRO A 353 -10.30 24.09 10.71
CA PRO A 353 -10.53 23.39 11.98
C PRO A 353 -10.67 21.87 11.84
N ALA A 354 -11.27 21.37 10.76
CA ALA A 354 -11.38 19.94 10.48
C ALA A 354 -10.01 19.32 10.13
N ALA A 355 -9.19 20.02 9.34
CA ALA A 355 -7.83 19.61 9.03
C ALA A 355 -6.93 19.59 10.28
N CYS A 356 -7.02 20.63 11.12
CA CYS A 356 -6.36 20.66 12.43
C CYS A 356 -6.76 19.45 13.27
N ARG A 357 -8.07 19.22 13.48
CA ARG A 357 -8.53 18.12 14.32
C ARG A 357 -8.14 16.75 13.76
N LYS A 358 -8.14 16.58 12.44
CA LYS A 358 -7.61 15.41 11.76
C LYS A 358 -6.11 15.21 12.03
N SER A 359 -5.29 16.26 11.99
CA SER A 359 -3.85 16.15 12.28
C SER A 359 -3.59 15.70 13.72
N ILE A 360 -4.33 16.24 14.68
CA ILE A 360 -4.27 15.87 16.11
C ILE A 360 -4.71 14.40 16.33
N LEU A 361 -5.69 13.90 15.58
CA LEU A 361 -6.15 12.51 15.67
C LEU A 361 -5.22 11.50 14.98
N LEU A 362 -4.39 11.95 14.04
CA LEU A 362 -3.32 11.15 13.45
C LEU A 362 -2.08 11.13 14.33
N ASP A 363 -1.73 12.28 14.93
CA ASP A 363 -0.57 12.51 15.79
C ASP A 363 0.76 12.05 15.16
N THR A 364 0.89 12.15 13.83
CA THR A 364 2.11 11.80 13.07
C THR A 364 2.82 13.03 12.51
N PRO A 365 4.14 12.97 12.26
CA PRO A 365 4.88 14.08 11.66
C PRO A 365 4.39 14.47 10.26
N GLU A 366 3.93 13.50 9.46
CA GLU A 366 3.30 13.75 8.16
C GLU A 366 2.01 14.57 8.32
N ALA A 367 1.13 14.19 9.24
CA ALA A 367 -0.17 14.84 9.41
C ALA A 367 -0.07 16.30 9.90
N TYR A 368 0.86 16.58 10.81
CA TYR A 368 1.12 17.96 11.26
C TYR A 368 1.80 18.82 10.18
N ARG A 369 2.69 18.24 9.36
CA ARG A 369 3.29 18.97 8.23
C ARG A 369 2.29 19.28 7.14
N ASP A 370 1.45 18.32 6.75
CA ASP A 370 0.38 18.54 5.77
C ASP A 370 -0.52 19.71 6.22
N TYR A 371 -0.92 19.74 7.49
CA TYR A 371 -1.67 20.85 8.08
C TYR A 371 -0.90 22.18 8.02
N LEU A 372 0.38 22.23 8.43
CA LEU A 372 1.18 23.46 8.40
C LEU A 372 1.47 23.99 6.99
N ILE A 373 1.56 23.11 6.00
CA ILE A 373 1.73 23.48 4.58
C ILE A 373 0.43 24.05 4.02
N GLU A 374 -0.72 23.45 4.36
CA GLU A 374 -2.03 23.88 3.88
C GLU A 374 -2.52 25.16 4.60
N PHE A 375 -2.19 25.33 5.89
CA PHE A 375 -2.60 26.45 6.73
C PHE A 375 -1.41 27.11 7.46
N PRO A 376 -0.51 27.82 6.73
CA PRO A 376 0.67 28.46 7.32
C PRO A 376 0.35 29.63 8.29
N GLU A 377 -0.90 30.10 8.33
CA GLU A 377 -1.44 31.04 9.32
C GLU A 377 -2.68 30.45 10.04
N GLY A 378 -2.78 29.11 10.09
CA GLY A 378 -3.89 28.37 10.70
C GLY A 378 -3.96 28.52 12.22
N ALA A 379 -5.15 28.29 12.78
CA ALA A 379 -5.43 28.51 14.20
C ALA A 379 -4.70 27.51 15.12
N CYS A 380 -4.37 26.32 14.63
CA CYS A 380 -3.63 25.27 15.34
C CYS A 380 -2.14 25.22 14.96
N ARG A 381 -1.61 26.27 14.30
CA ARG A 381 -0.21 26.31 13.85
C ARG A 381 0.76 26.08 15.01
N GLU A 382 0.62 26.83 16.10
CA GLU A 382 1.51 26.71 17.27
C GLU A 382 1.43 25.32 17.92
N ASP A 383 0.23 24.71 17.95
CA ASP A 383 0.04 23.36 18.50
C ASP A 383 0.68 22.28 17.60
N ALA A 384 0.58 22.42 16.27
CA ALA A 384 1.19 21.50 15.31
C ALA A 384 2.72 21.63 15.26
N GLU A 385 3.27 22.85 15.35
CA GLU A 385 4.71 23.08 15.50
C GLU A 385 5.24 22.47 16.81
N GLN A 386 4.53 22.64 17.93
CA GLN A 386 4.88 22.02 19.22
C GLN A 386 4.78 20.48 19.19
N ALA A 387 3.77 19.93 18.50
CA ALA A 387 3.62 18.49 18.33
C ALA A 387 4.76 17.88 17.49
N LEU A 388 5.22 18.56 16.44
CA LEU A 388 6.39 18.15 15.67
C LEU A 388 7.66 18.12 16.52
N VAL A 389 7.93 19.18 17.30
CA VAL A 389 9.08 19.22 18.22
C VAL A 389 9.01 18.10 19.27
N ARG A 390 7.81 17.80 19.79
CA ARG A 390 7.59 16.69 20.72
C ARG A 390 7.93 15.34 20.08
N LEU A 391 7.37 15.06 18.90
CA LEU A 391 7.59 13.81 18.17
C LEU A 391 9.06 13.66 17.73
N GLU A 392 9.75 14.75 17.38
CA GLU A 392 11.18 14.73 17.06
C GLU A 392 12.02 14.33 18.27
N ALA A 393 11.73 14.91 19.45
CA ALA A 393 12.40 14.56 20.69
C ALA A 393 12.12 13.09 21.12
N GLU A 394 10.89 12.61 20.94
CA GLU A 394 10.52 11.21 21.20
C GLU A 394 11.27 10.24 20.26
N ALA A 395 11.33 10.55 18.97
CA ALA A 395 12.05 9.74 17.98
C ALA A 395 13.56 9.75 18.20
N LEU A 396 14.15 10.89 18.58
CA LEU A 396 15.57 10.97 18.95
C LEU A 396 15.87 10.14 20.21
N ALA A 397 15.01 10.20 21.23
CA ALA A 397 15.18 9.42 22.45
C ALA A 397 15.10 7.89 22.21
N ILE A 398 14.34 7.45 21.20
CA ILE A 398 14.35 6.06 20.73
C ILE A 398 15.71 5.71 20.12
N ILE A 399 16.26 6.55 19.23
CA ILE A 399 17.58 6.33 18.61
C ILE A 399 18.70 6.36 19.67
N GLU A 400 18.68 7.28 20.63
CA GLU A 400 19.68 7.35 21.70
C GLU A 400 19.71 6.09 22.57
N LYS A 401 18.55 5.44 22.75
CA LYS A 401 18.39 4.22 23.54
C LYS A 401 18.71 2.95 22.75
N GLU A 402 18.29 2.89 21.48
CA GLU A 402 18.45 1.74 20.60
C GLU A 402 18.74 2.22 19.16
N PRO A 403 20.01 2.58 18.87
CA PRO A 403 20.40 3.10 17.56
C PRO A 403 20.37 1.96 16.55
N THR A 404 19.25 1.84 15.85
CA THR A 404 19.04 0.86 14.78
C THR A 404 18.92 1.57 13.43
N LYS A 405 19.27 0.85 12.36
CA LYS A 405 19.05 1.29 10.99
C LYS A 405 17.59 1.76 10.76
N ALA A 406 16.61 0.97 11.24
CA ALA A 406 15.20 1.30 11.07
C ALA A 406 14.77 2.59 11.81
N ALA A 407 15.31 2.83 13.01
CA ALA A 407 15.05 4.08 13.75
C ALA A 407 15.74 5.29 13.08
N MET A 408 16.96 5.13 12.57
CA MET A 408 17.66 6.16 11.78
C MET A 408 16.92 6.47 10.47
N ASP A 409 16.48 5.45 9.72
CA ASP A 409 15.71 5.61 8.48
C ASP A 409 14.39 6.35 8.74
N ALA A 410 13.65 5.95 9.79
CA ALA A 410 12.42 6.62 10.20
C ALA A 410 12.67 8.09 10.56
N PHE A 411 13.66 8.37 11.43
CA PHE A 411 13.97 9.74 11.84
C PHE A 411 14.42 10.62 10.67
N MET A 412 15.24 10.10 9.74
CA MET A 412 15.72 10.89 8.59
C MET A 412 14.60 11.20 7.57
N VAL A 413 13.54 10.40 7.55
CA VAL A 413 12.30 10.67 6.78
C VAL A 413 11.39 11.63 7.55
N ASP A 414 11.14 11.34 8.82
CA ASP A 414 10.16 12.03 9.64
C ASP A 414 10.67 13.35 10.23
N PHE A 415 11.97 13.60 10.27
CA PHE A 415 12.60 14.80 10.84
C PHE A 415 13.80 15.27 10.00
N PRO A 416 13.56 15.86 8.82
CA PRO A 416 14.59 16.44 7.97
C PRO A 416 15.14 17.78 8.51
N GLY A 417 15.11 18.01 9.83
CA GLY A 417 15.53 19.26 10.47
C GLY A 417 17.05 19.41 10.61
N CYS A 418 17.48 20.60 11.03
CA CYS A 418 18.87 20.86 11.43
C CYS A 418 19.11 20.65 12.93
N GLU A 419 18.05 20.49 13.72
CA GLU A 419 18.08 20.71 15.17
C GLU A 419 18.88 19.64 15.92
N ASN A 420 18.85 18.40 15.44
CA ASN A 420 19.38 17.24 16.15
C ASN A 420 20.63 16.59 15.49
N LEU A 421 21.25 17.25 14.50
CA LEU A 421 22.39 16.70 13.76
C LEU A 421 23.62 16.37 14.62
N ASP A 422 23.90 17.17 15.66
CA ASP A 422 24.98 16.92 16.62
C ASP A 422 24.71 15.68 17.50
N ALA A 423 23.45 15.44 17.86
CA ALA A 423 23.04 14.22 18.58
C ALA A 423 23.17 12.98 17.68
N LEU A 424 22.63 13.04 16.45
CA LEU A 424 22.75 11.97 15.46
C LEU A 424 24.21 11.66 15.14
N TYR A 425 25.07 12.67 14.96
CA TYR A 425 26.50 12.50 14.74
C TYR A 425 27.15 11.72 15.90
N LYS A 426 26.91 12.13 17.15
CA LYS A 426 27.41 11.44 18.36
C LYS A 426 26.85 10.02 18.56
N ILE A 427 25.73 9.70 17.92
CA ILE A 427 25.17 8.35 17.90
C ILE A 427 25.92 7.52 16.86
N VAL A 428 25.99 7.98 15.60
CA VAL A 428 26.63 7.20 14.53
C VAL A 428 28.13 7.05 14.73
N GLU A 429 28.84 8.01 15.35
CA GLU A 429 30.26 7.83 15.68
C GLU A 429 30.55 6.61 16.56
N LYS A 430 29.60 6.17 17.38
CA LYS A 430 29.76 5.04 18.30
C LYS A 430 29.55 3.68 17.65
N ASP A 431 28.92 3.62 16.48
CA ASP A 431 28.61 2.40 15.75
C ASP A 431 29.17 2.47 14.32
N ALA A 432 30.11 1.60 13.99
CA ALA A 432 30.79 1.66 12.68
C ALA A 432 29.86 1.38 11.48
N ALA A 433 28.80 0.57 11.64
CA ALA A 433 27.86 0.27 10.57
C ALA A 433 26.94 1.47 10.31
N LEU A 434 26.42 2.08 11.38
CA LEU A 434 25.63 3.31 11.25
C LEU A 434 26.48 4.49 10.79
N ARG A 435 27.75 4.58 11.19
CA ARG A 435 28.67 5.60 10.71
C ARG A 435 28.85 5.50 9.20
N ASP A 436 29.21 4.32 8.70
CA ASP A 436 29.56 4.15 7.29
C ASP A 436 28.33 4.32 6.37
N GLU A 437 27.11 4.09 6.88
CA GLU A 437 25.87 4.36 6.17
C GLU A 437 25.36 5.81 6.31
N TYR A 438 25.24 6.35 7.54
CA TYR A 438 24.52 7.61 7.80
C TYR A 438 25.42 8.85 7.94
N LEU A 439 26.71 8.72 8.28
CA LEU A 439 27.60 9.88 8.43
C LEU A 439 27.67 10.76 7.17
N PRO A 440 27.72 10.22 5.92
CA PRO A 440 27.68 11.05 4.71
C PRO A 440 26.43 11.92 4.62
N PHE A 441 25.26 11.38 4.99
CA PHE A 441 23.98 12.10 4.96
C PHE A 441 23.90 13.17 6.05
N ILE A 442 24.36 12.86 7.27
CA ILE A 442 24.42 13.80 8.39
C ILE A 442 25.35 14.98 8.05
N LEU A 443 26.54 14.71 7.50
CA LEU A 443 27.49 15.75 7.09
C LEU A 443 26.96 16.58 5.90
N GLN A 444 26.36 15.96 4.89
CA GLN A 444 25.72 16.68 3.78
C GLN A 444 24.65 17.64 4.31
N ARG A 445 23.77 17.16 5.20
CA ARG A 445 22.73 17.98 5.81
C ARG A 445 23.32 19.12 6.64
N TRP A 446 24.40 18.87 7.38
CA TRP A 446 25.11 19.89 8.14
C TRP A 446 25.64 21.02 7.24
N GLU A 447 26.17 20.69 6.06
CA GLU A 447 26.61 21.65 5.04
C GLU A 447 25.43 22.46 4.46
N GLU A 448 24.27 21.82 4.24
CA GLU A 448 23.04 22.47 3.79
C GLU A 448 22.48 23.45 4.84
N CYS A 449 22.49 23.07 6.12
CA CYS A 449 22.11 23.94 7.23
C CYS A 449 23.03 25.17 7.31
N ARG A 450 24.35 24.99 7.20
CA ARG A 450 25.34 26.09 7.19
C ARG A 450 25.25 27.00 5.97
N ARG A 451 24.66 26.53 4.86
CA ARG A 451 24.40 27.35 3.66
C ARG A 451 23.20 28.29 3.86
N HIS A 452 22.22 27.87 4.65
CA HIS A 452 21.03 28.67 4.98
C HIS A 452 21.29 29.60 6.19
N ASP A 453 21.97 29.11 7.22
CA ASP A 453 22.46 29.91 8.35
C ASP A 453 23.98 29.77 8.51
N PRO A 454 24.77 30.76 8.06
CA PRO A 454 26.23 30.77 8.24
C PRO A 454 26.72 30.76 9.70
N ALA A 455 25.83 31.06 10.68
CA ALA A 455 26.14 30.97 12.11
C ALA A 455 25.96 29.56 12.68
N TYR A 456 25.35 28.62 11.94
CA TYR A 456 25.18 27.24 12.38
C TYR A 456 26.55 26.57 12.65
N PRO A 457 26.71 25.78 13.73
CA PRO A 457 28.01 25.23 14.15
C PRO A 457 28.71 24.45 13.05
N LYS A 458 30.05 24.32 13.13
CA LYS A 458 30.79 23.37 12.29
C LYS A 458 30.67 21.95 12.88
N PRO A 459 30.71 20.89 12.05
CA PRO A 459 30.87 19.53 12.54
C PRO A 459 32.22 19.39 13.28
N PRO A 460 32.36 18.44 14.23
CA PRO A 460 33.62 18.17 14.90
C PRO A 460 34.74 17.76 13.92
N ASP A 461 36.00 18.07 14.28
CA ASP A 461 37.19 17.80 13.45
C ASP A 461 37.54 16.30 13.38
N THR A 462 36.72 15.49 12.71
CA THR A 462 37.05 14.09 12.38
C THR A 462 37.86 13.98 11.10
N VAL A 463 39.06 13.40 11.21
CA VAL A 463 39.87 12.95 10.06
C VAL A 463 39.17 11.75 9.41
N ILE A 464 38.58 11.94 8.23
CA ILE A 464 38.01 10.85 7.42
C ILE A 464 39.16 10.10 6.72
N PRO A 465 39.37 8.80 6.96
CA PRO A 465 40.34 8.02 6.18
C PRO A 465 39.73 7.71 4.80
N GLY A 466 40.10 8.49 3.77
CA GLY A 466 39.78 8.16 2.38
C GLY A 466 39.12 9.26 1.54
N LEU A 467 38.69 10.39 2.12
CA LEU A 467 38.48 11.61 1.33
C LEU A 467 39.80 12.38 1.21
N PRO A 468 40.13 12.95 0.03
CA PRO A 468 41.29 13.82 -0.10
C PRO A 468 41.08 15.10 0.72
N THR A 469 42.06 15.46 1.55
CA THR A 469 42.04 16.72 2.31
C THR A 469 42.11 17.90 1.34
N VAL A 470 41.12 18.79 1.41
CA VAL A 470 41.20 20.10 0.76
C VAL A 470 42.04 21.00 1.66
N ASP A 471 43.36 20.85 1.56
CA ASP A 471 44.29 21.75 2.20
C ASP A 471 44.28 23.12 1.49
N GLN A 472 43.75 24.10 2.23
CA GLN A 472 44.14 25.52 2.29
C GLN A 472 44.65 26.21 1.01
N GLU A 473 43.87 27.22 0.60
CA GLU A 473 44.26 28.45 -0.10
C GLU A 473 45.70 28.56 -0.65
N THR A 474 45.82 28.64 -1.98
CA THR A 474 46.80 29.55 -2.61
C THR A 474 46.20 30.13 -3.90
N PRO A 475 46.57 31.38 -4.29
CA PRO A 475 45.65 32.26 -5.00
C PRO A 475 45.62 32.09 -6.52
N THR A 476 44.50 32.53 -7.08
CA THR A 476 44.28 32.79 -8.51
C THR A 476 45.42 33.58 -9.16
N PRO A 477 46.08 33.06 -10.22
CA PRO A 477 46.76 33.89 -11.20
C PRO A 477 45.72 34.50 -12.15
N ALA A 478 45.82 35.80 -12.37
CA ALA A 478 44.86 36.55 -13.18
C ALA A 478 44.87 36.16 -14.66
N LEU A 479 43.76 36.51 -15.33
CA LEU A 479 43.67 36.60 -16.80
C LEU A 479 44.82 37.44 -17.37
N SER A 480 45.45 36.93 -18.42
CA SER A 480 46.21 37.74 -19.37
C SER A 480 46.00 37.19 -20.78
N ASP A 481 45.38 37.98 -21.65
CA ASP A 481 45.48 37.81 -23.10
C ASP A 481 46.96 37.85 -23.53
N ASP A 482 47.38 36.95 -24.43
CA ASP A 482 47.91 37.42 -25.72
C ASP A 482 47.80 36.33 -26.80
N SER A 483 47.62 36.80 -28.02
CA SER A 483 47.70 36.06 -29.27
C SER A 483 49.15 35.74 -29.66
N THR A 484 49.41 34.51 -30.13
CA THR A 484 50.04 34.29 -31.45
C THR A 484 50.10 32.83 -31.84
N GLN A 485 49.81 32.57 -33.12
CA GLN A 485 50.11 31.32 -33.82
C GLN A 485 51.61 31.29 -34.21
N PRO A 486 52.21 30.10 -34.43
CA PRO A 486 52.45 29.76 -35.84
C PRO A 486 52.25 28.27 -36.20
N ALA A 487 52.30 28.00 -37.50
CA ALA A 487 51.88 26.76 -38.15
C ALA A 487 52.84 25.56 -38.01
N GLY A 488 52.27 24.35 -38.17
CA GLY A 488 52.98 23.10 -38.39
C GLY A 488 52.05 22.02 -38.98
N THR A 489 52.23 21.71 -40.25
CA THR A 489 51.63 20.60 -41.04
C THR A 489 51.58 19.26 -40.27
N GLU A 490 50.55 18.41 -40.46
CA GLU A 490 50.47 17.46 -41.58
C GLU A 490 49.03 17.03 -42.01
N THR A 491 48.96 16.22 -43.08
CA THR A 491 47.87 16.10 -44.08
C THR A 491 46.78 15.06 -43.77
N PRO A 492 45.50 15.25 -44.16
CA PRO A 492 44.39 14.32 -43.90
C PRO A 492 44.17 13.25 -45.01
N VAL A 493 43.46 12.16 -44.68
CA VAL A 493 42.99 11.15 -45.65
C VAL A 493 41.47 10.90 -45.54
N ALA A 494 40.77 11.35 -46.59
CA ALA A 494 39.46 10.95 -47.14
C ALA A 494 38.45 10.11 -46.33
N ARG A 495 37.21 10.62 -46.28
CA ARG A 495 35.95 9.84 -46.23
C ARG A 495 35.08 10.26 -47.42
N THR A 496 34.61 9.30 -48.21
CA THR A 496 33.94 9.54 -49.51
C THR A 496 32.43 9.77 -49.37
N GLU A 497 31.87 10.64 -50.21
CA GLU A 497 30.44 10.97 -50.28
C GLU A 497 29.58 9.94 -51.04
N ALA A 498 28.26 10.07 -50.92
CA ALA A 498 27.24 9.26 -51.58
C ALA A 498 26.79 9.81 -52.95
N PRO A 499 26.09 9.02 -53.77
CA PRO A 499 25.26 9.55 -54.86
C PRO A 499 23.78 9.06 -54.82
N THR A 500 22.91 9.83 -55.50
CA THR A 500 21.51 9.52 -55.86
C THR A 500 21.16 10.33 -57.12
N PRO A 501 20.02 10.14 -57.83
CA PRO A 501 19.14 8.97 -57.97
C PRO A 501 18.92 8.57 -59.46
N ALA A 502 18.15 7.51 -59.74
CA ALA A 502 17.54 7.27 -61.06
C ALA A 502 16.17 6.55 -60.94
N THR A 503 15.27 6.85 -61.88
CA THR A 503 13.80 6.63 -61.79
C THR A 503 13.31 5.31 -62.42
N THR A 504 12.36 4.63 -61.75
CA THR A 504 11.29 3.82 -62.41
C THR A 504 10.04 3.65 -61.53
N THR A 505 8.86 3.72 -62.17
CA THR A 505 7.50 3.36 -61.72
C THR A 505 6.71 2.91 -62.97
N PRO A 506 5.48 2.33 -62.90
CA PRO A 506 4.62 1.94 -61.76
C PRO A 506 4.55 0.40 -61.61
N THR A 507 3.88 -0.26 -60.65
CA THR A 507 2.48 -0.22 -60.15
C THR A 507 2.46 -1.14 -58.89
N THR A 508 1.52 -1.20 -57.94
CA THR A 508 0.07 -0.92 -57.92
C THR A 508 -0.39 -0.44 -56.52
N THR A 509 -1.62 0.06 -56.43
CA THR A 509 -2.23 0.70 -55.26
C THR A 509 -2.55 -0.21 -54.07
N SER A 510 -2.12 0.21 -52.88
CA SER A 510 -2.86 0.09 -51.62
C SER A 510 -2.89 1.48 -50.98
N PRO A 511 -3.99 1.91 -50.33
CA PRO A 511 -4.06 3.25 -49.76
C PRO A 511 -3.05 3.41 -48.61
N PRO A 512 -2.38 4.57 -48.47
CA PRO A 512 -1.43 4.77 -47.38
C PRO A 512 -2.17 4.79 -46.04
N SER A 513 -1.80 3.88 -45.14
CA SER A 513 -2.14 3.99 -43.72
C SER A 513 -1.50 5.27 -43.18
N THR A 514 -2.31 6.30 -42.94
CA THR A 514 -1.86 7.58 -42.37
C THR A 514 -1.51 7.38 -40.89
N THR A 515 -0.31 6.87 -40.63
CA THR A 515 0.30 6.95 -39.30
C THR A 515 0.42 8.44 -38.93
N PRO A 516 -0.13 8.88 -37.78
CA PRO A 516 0.04 10.27 -37.36
C PRO A 516 1.53 10.55 -37.14
N LEU A 517 1.98 11.74 -37.54
CA LEU A 517 3.30 12.21 -37.15
C LEU A 517 3.35 12.31 -35.63
N PRO A 518 4.33 11.69 -34.94
CA PRO A 518 4.44 11.79 -33.50
C PRO A 518 4.79 13.23 -33.08
N PRO A 519 4.46 13.64 -31.85
CA PRO A 519 5.01 14.86 -31.27
C PRO A 519 6.56 14.87 -31.32
N PRO A 520 7.21 16.04 -31.34
CA PRO A 520 8.67 16.13 -31.30
C PRO A 520 9.26 15.28 -30.18
N ASN A 521 10.36 14.58 -30.46
CA ASN A 521 11.02 13.63 -29.55
C ASN A 521 10.15 12.47 -29.01
N MET A 522 8.97 12.19 -29.59
CA MET A 522 8.20 10.98 -29.30
C MET A 522 8.25 9.97 -30.46
N VAL A 523 7.99 8.70 -30.12
CA VAL A 523 7.86 7.56 -31.03
C VAL A 523 6.42 7.07 -30.96
N PHE A 524 5.80 6.85 -32.13
CA PHE A 524 4.50 6.18 -32.22
C PHE A 524 4.66 4.67 -31.98
N VAL A 525 3.95 4.16 -30.98
CA VAL A 525 3.85 2.72 -30.69
C VAL A 525 2.44 2.28 -31.05
N GLN A 526 2.33 1.48 -32.12
CA GLN A 526 1.08 0.81 -32.45
C GLN A 526 0.76 -0.20 -31.34
N GLY A 527 -0.49 -0.19 -30.87
CA GLY A 527 -0.99 -1.09 -29.84
C GLY A 527 -1.12 -2.55 -30.31
N GLY A 528 -1.25 -3.45 -29.35
CA GLY A 528 -1.35 -4.89 -29.59
C GLY A 528 -1.47 -5.68 -28.28
N THR A 529 -1.50 -7.00 -28.40
CA THR A 529 -1.44 -7.92 -27.26
C THR A 529 -0.05 -8.54 -27.20
N PHE A 530 0.57 -8.53 -26.01
CA PHE A 530 1.90 -9.13 -25.76
C PHE A 530 1.90 -9.91 -24.44
N GLN A 531 2.96 -10.66 -24.18
CA GLN A 531 3.15 -11.34 -22.89
C GLN A 531 4.06 -10.50 -21.99
N MET A 532 3.52 -10.02 -20.88
CA MET A 532 4.22 -9.17 -19.92
C MET A 532 4.78 -10.00 -18.76
N GLY A 533 6.03 -9.73 -18.35
CA GLY A 533 6.72 -10.47 -17.29
C GLY A 533 7.53 -11.68 -17.79
N LEU A 534 7.72 -12.66 -16.91
CA LEU A 534 8.64 -13.79 -17.06
C LEU A 534 7.93 -15.15 -17.09
N THR A 535 8.26 -15.99 -18.08
CA THR A 535 7.72 -17.36 -18.26
C THR A 535 7.91 -18.26 -17.03
N ASN A 536 8.99 -18.03 -16.27
CA ASN A 536 9.29 -18.72 -15.01
C ASN A 536 9.26 -17.76 -13.80
N GLY A 537 8.51 -16.64 -13.89
CA GLY A 537 8.38 -15.65 -12.82
C GLY A 537 7.54 -16.18 -11.66
N PHE A 538 8.10 -16.12 -10.45
CA PHE A 538 7.39 -16.47 -9.22
C PHE A 538 6.82 -15.20 -8.57
N GLY A 539 5.53 -15.20 -8.22
CA GLY A 539 4.92 -14.11 -7.46
C GLY A 539 4.56 -12.90 -8.33
N ASP A 540 5.33 -11.83 -8.23
CA ASP A 540 5.02 -10.52 -8.79
C ASP A 540 5.27 -10.42 -10.30
N ASP A 541 6.17 -11.26 -10.84
CA ASP A 541 6.66 -11.15 -12.22
C ASP A 541 6.07 -12.21 -13.18
N THR A 542 4.99 -12.88 -12.78
CA THR A 542 4.35 -13.97 -13.54
C THR A 542 3.89 -13.52 -14.95
N LEU A 543 4.26 -14.31 -15.97
CA LEU A 543 3.87 -14.06 -17.36
C LEU A 543 2.34 -13.97 -17.52
N HIS A 544 1.85 -12.87 -18.07
CA HIS A 544 0.42 -12.68 -18.31
C HIS A 544 0.16 -11.84 -19.59
N PRO A 545 -0.96 -12.09 -20.29
CA PRO A 545 -1.29 -11.38 -21.53
C PRO A 545 -1.84 -9.97 -21.26
N VAL A 546 -1.24 -8.97 -21.87
CA VAL A 546 -1.67 -7.57 -21.78
C VAL A 546 -1.98 -7.02 -23.15
N THR A 547 -3.13 -6.36 -23.29
CA THR A 547 -3.52 -5.65 -24.52
C THR A 547 -3.43 -4.15 -24.31
N LEU A 548 -2.75 -3.45 -25.21
CA LEU A 548 -2.56 -2.00 -25.18
C LEU A 548 -3.17 -1.35 -26.42
N ARG A 549 -3.79 -0.17 -26.25
CA ARG A 549 -4.13 0.75 -27.33
C ARG A 549 -2.88 1.38 -27.95
N ASP A 550 -3.05 2.08 -29.07
CA ASP A 550 -2.01 2.94 -29.63
C ASP A 550 -1.60 4.07 -28.67
N PHE A 551 -0.30 4.34 -28.56
CA PHE A 551 0.25 5.44 -27.77
C PHE A 551 1.52 6.04 -28.39
N PHE A 552 1.97 7.15 -27.81
CA PHE A 552 3.28 7.74 -28.04
C PHE A 552 4.12 7.61 -26.78
N ILE A 553 5.42 7.32 -26.93
CA ILE A 553 6.40 7.29 -25.83
C ILE A 553 7.62 8.13 -26.19
N GLY A 554 8.28 8.71 -25.20
CA GLY A 554 9.50 9.49 -25.36
C GLY A 554 10.59 8.64 -26.01
N ARG A 555 11.21 9.20 -27.07
CA ARG A 555 12.34 8.59 -27.78
C ARG A 555 13.55 8.38 -26.86
N TYR A 556 13.69 9.28 -25.89
CA TYR A 556 14.74 9.37 -24.89
C TYR A 556 14.10 9.56 -23.50
N GLU A 557 14.92 9.41 -22.46
CA GLU A 557 14.67 9.94 -21.12
C GLU A 557 14.51 11.48 -21.18
N VAL A 558 13.77 12.09 -20.26
CA VAL A 558 13.68 13.56 -20.18
C VAL A 558 15.04 14.13 -19.79
N THR A 559 15.52 15.10 -20.56
CA THR A 559 16.87 15.68 -20.37
C THR A 559 16.90 16.80 -19.34
N PHE A 560 18.09 17.11 -18.82
CA PHE A 560 18.30 18.30 -17.99
C PHE A 560 17.96 19.60 -18.74
N GLU A 561 18.18 19.69 -20.06
CA GLU A 561 17.79 20.90 -20.81
C GLU A 561 16.26 21.09 -20.84
N GLU A 562 15.51 20.01 -21.04
CA GLU A 562 14.04 20.04 -21.04
C GLU A 562 13.49 20.33 -19.64
N TYR A 563 14.06 19.71 -18.61
CA TYR A 563 13.64 19.90 -17.22
C TYR A 563 14.04 21.27 -16.64
N ASP A 564 15.17 21.84 -17.05
CA ASP A 564 15.58 23.18 -16.62
C ASP A 564 14.57 24.26 -17.04
N ARG A 565 13.94 24.11 -18.21
CA ARG A 565 12.86 25.00 -18.69
C ARG A 565 11.62 24.91 -17.81
N PHE A 566 11.32 23.73 -17.26
CA PHE A 566 10.25 23.55 -16.27
C PHE A 566 10.60 24.21 -14.94
N CYS A 567 11.83 24.05 -14.45
CA CYS A 567 12.29 24.74 -13.24
C CYS A 567 12.18 26.25 -13.38
N GLU A 568 12.69 26.81 -14.48
CA GLU A 568 12.64 28.24 -14.79
C GLU A 568 11.20 28.76 -14.92
N ALA A 569 10.33 28.04 -15.66
CA ALA A 569 8.94 28.45 -15.87
C ALA A 569 8.04 28.29 -14.63
N THR A 570 8.43 27.47 -13.65
CA THR A 570 7.66 27.24 -12.41
C THR A 570 8.34 27.76 -11.15
N ASN A 571 9.48 28.44 -11.29
CA ASN A 571 10.31 28.94 -10.19
C ASN A 571 10.67 27.84 -9.15
N ARG A 572 10.94 26.62 -9.64
CA ARG A 572 11.48 25.51 -8.85
C ARG A 572 13.00 25.53 -8.85
N GLU A 573 13.60 24.99 -7.80
CA GLU A 573 15.04 24.71 -7.78
C GLU A 573 15.40 23.68 -8.88
N LYS A 574 16.60 23.81 -9.43
CA LYS A 574 17.14 22.88 -10.43
C LYS A 574 17.78 21.70 -9.73
N PRO A 575 17.43 20.44 -10.06
CA PRO A 575 18.04 19.27 -9.43
C PRO A 575 19.55 19.20 -9.72
N ASP A 576 20.30 18.76 -8.70
CA ASP A 576 21.74 18.53 -8.73
C ASP A 576 22.15 17.56 -9.86
N ASP A 577 23.15 17.93 -10.66
CA ASP A 577 23.70 17.12 -11.76
C ASP A 577 24.94 16.31 -11.36
N LYS A 578 25.30 16.31 -10.07
CA LYS A 578 26.50 15.68 -9.49
C LYS A 578 27.82 16.17 -10.12
N GLY A 579 27.81 17.33 -10.78
CA GLY A 579 28.96 17.84 -11.53
C GLY A 579 29.28 17.07 -12.81
N TRP A 580 28.43 16.13 -13.25
CA TRP A 580 28.61 15.40 -14.51
C TRP A 580 28.22 16.22 -15.75
N GLY A 581 27.58 17.36 -15.55
CA GLY A 581 27.08 18.27 -16.56
C GLY A 581 25.58 18.09 -16.84
N ARG A 582 24.96 19.16 -17.35
CA ARG A 582 23.54 19.25 -17.71
C ARG A 582 23.32 18.94 -19.21
N ALA A 583 22.47 19.73 -19.88
CA ALA A 583 22.09 19.59 -21.28
C ALA A 583 21.45 18.23 -21.60
N ASN A 584 21.92 17.52 -22.64
CA ASN A 584 21.31 16.29 -23.18
C ASN A 584 21.49 15.03 -22.30
N ARG A 585 21.97 15.16 -21.07
CA ARG A 585 21.97 14.07 -20.08
C ARG A 585 20.56 13.92 -19.49
N PRO A 586 20.12 12.71 -19.11
CA PRO A 586 18.84 12.53 -18.44
C PRO A 586 18.81 13.32 -17.13
N VAL A 587 17.66 13.91 -16.82
CA VAL A 587 17.45 14.52 -15.51
C VAL A 587 17.47 13.44 -14.43
N ILE A 588 18.21 13.71 -13.36
CA ILE A 588 18.34 12.85 -12.18
C ILE A 588 17.94 13.60 -10.92
N ASN A 589 17.85 12.89 -9.78
CA ASN A 589 17.42 13.45 -8.49
C ASN A 589 15.99 14.02 -8.54
N VAL A 590 15.11 13.44 -9.36
CA VAL A 590 13.69 13.82 -9.47
C VAL A 590 12.77 12.75 -8.86
N SER A 591 11.76 13.20 -8.12
CA SER A 591 10.77 12.33 -7.50
C SER A 591 9.68 11.93 -8.50
N TRP A 592 8.82 11.00 -8.11
CA TRP A 592 7.64 10.66 -8.92
C TRP A 592 6.67 11.85 -9.02
N PHE A 593 6.54 12.64 -7.94
CA PHE A 593 5.71 13.84 -7.89
C PHE A 593 6.24 14.97 -8.81
N ASP A 594 7.56 15.09 -8.92
CA ASP A 594 8.20 16.02 -9.85
C ASP A 594 7.93 15.61 -11.31
N ALA A 595 8.04 14.32 -11.60
CA ALA A 595 7.83 13.80 -12.95
C ALA A 595 6.38 14.01 -13.43
N VAL A 596 5.37 13.74 -12.58
CA VAL A 596 3.96 14.01 -12.93
C VAL A 596 3.65 15.52 -12.97
N SER A 597 4.32 16.35 -12.16
CA SER A 597 4.23 17.81 -12.24
C SER A 597 4.77 18.34 -13.57
N TYR A 598 5.92 17.83 -14.01
CA TYR A 598 6.51 18.14 -15.32
C TYR A 598 5.57 17.76 -16.47
N CYS A 599 4.98 16.56 -16.42
CA CYS A 599 4.01 16.09 -17.42
C CYS A 599 2.81 17.04 -17.56
N ASN A 600 2.26 17.50 -16.43
CA ASN A 600 1.15 18.45 -16.40
C ASN A 600 1.56 19.84 -16.91
N TRP A 601 2.73 20.34 -16.52
CA TRP A 601 3.26 21.61 -17.02
C TRP A 601 3.44 21.59 -18.53
N LEU A 602 4.12 20.58 -19.08
CA LEU A 602 4.37 20.45 -20.51
C LEU A 602 3.04 20.38 -21.29
N SER A 603 2.08 19.60 -20.77
CA SER A 603 0.71 19.56 -21.31
C SER A 603 0.08 20.95 -21.38
N GLY A 604 0.18 21.73 -20.29
CA GLY A 604 -0.32 23.11 -20.23
C GLY A 604 0.35 24.04 -21.24
N THR A 605 1.68 23.95 -21.40
CA THR A 605 2.43 24.78 -22.37
C THR A 605 2.04 24.51 -23.83
N GLU A 606 1.61 23.29 -24.16
CA GLU A 606 1.11 22.91 -25.48
C GLU A 606 -0.42 23.02 -25.64
N GLY A 607 -1.14 23.52 -24.62
CA GLY A 607 -2.60 23.64 -24.65
C GLY A 607 -3.34 22.28 -24.63
N LEU A 608 -2.68 21.22 -24.17
CA LEU A 608 -3.23 19.88 -24.03
C LEU A 608 -3.95 19.73 -22.68
N LYS A 609 -4.93 18.83 -22.63
CA LYS A 609 -5.62 18.50 -21.39
C LYS A 609 -4.68 17.71 -20.49
N ALA A 610 -4.37 18.26 -19.31
CA ALA A 610 -3.53 17.62 -18.30
C ALA A 610 -3.98 16.18 -17.99
N ALA A 611 -3.01 15.26 -17.92
CA ALA A 611 -3.28 13.85 -17.62
C ALA A 611 -3.53 13.60 -16.14
N TYR A 612 -3.04 14.46 -15.25
CA TYR A 612 -3.15 14.28 -13.81
C TYR A 612 -3.95 15.40 -13.14
N THR A 613 -4.82 15.02 -12.21
CA THR A 613 -5.25 15.91 -11.13
C THR A 613 -4.33 15.67 -9.94
N ILE A 614 -3.71 16.72 -9.42
CA ILE A 614 -2.77 16.68 -8.28
C ILE A 614 -3.36 17.52 -7.15
N VAL A 615 -3.55 16.92 -5.97
CA VAL A 615 -4.04 17.57 -4.75
C VAL A 615 -3.18 17.06 -3.59
N GLY A 616 -2.25 17.89 -3.12
CA GLY A 616 -1.16 17.42 -2.25
C GLY A 616 -0.43 16.22 -2.87
N ASN A 617 -0.18 15.19 -2.06
CA ASN A 617 0.42 13.92 -2.50
C ASN A 617 -0.56 12.99 -3.26
N ARG A 618 -1.84 13.35 -3.41
CA ARG A 618 -2.83 12.56 -4.16
C ARG A 618 -2.80 12.91 -5.64
N VAL A 619 -2.51 11.92 -6.48
CA VAL A 619 -2.45 12.06 -7.95
C VAL A 619 -3.41 11.08 -8.61
N THR A 620 -4.32 11.60 -9.43
CA THR A 620 -5.36 10.82 -10.12
C THR A 620 -5.24 10.98 -11.64
N LEU A 621 -5.23 9.87 -12.38
CA LEU A 621 -5.03 9.82 -13.83
C LEU A 621 -6.35 9.98 -14.60
N ASN A 622 -6.43 11.01 -15.43
CA ASN A 622 -7.53 11.26 -16.36
C ASN A 622 -7.33 10.44 -17.64
N ARG A 623 -7.95 9.26 -17.70
CA ARG A 623 -7.85 8.34 -18.86
C ARG A 623 -8.39 8.89 -20.19
N ASN A 624 -9.03 10.07 -20.16
CA ASN A 624 -9.57 10.81 -21.31
C ASN A 624 -8.80 12.13 -21.56
N ALA A 625 -7.55 12.20 -21.12
CA ALA A 625 -6.64 13.31 -21.40
C ALA A 625 -5.78 13.01 -22.63
N ASN A 626 -5.45 14.07 -23.38
CA ASN A 626 -4.54 14.01 -24.53
C ASN A 626 -3.16 14.65 -24.23
N GLY A 627 -2.90 15.02 -22.98
CA GLY A 627 -1.62 15.53 -22.51
C GLY A 627 -0.56 14.45 -22.26
N TYR A 628 0.60 14.93 -21.85
CA TYR A 628 1.73 14.13 -21.42
C TYR A 628 1.48 13.51 -20.03
N ARG A 629 2.08 12.34 -19.82
CA ARG A 629 2.05 11.56 -18.58
C ARG A 629 3.30 10.68 -18.49
N LEU A 630 3.48 9.99 -17.37
CA LEU A 630 4.36 8.83 -17.30
C LEU A 630 3.75 7.66 -18.10
N PRO A 631 4.57 6.76 -18.68
CA PRO A 631 4.09 5.49 -19.21
C PRO A 631 3.45 4.65 -18.10
N THR A 632 2.49 3.79 -18.46
CA THR A 632 2.16 2.68 -17.56
C THR A 632 3.28 1.64 -17.60
N GLU A 633 3.40 0.80 -16.58
CA GLU A 633 4.42 -0.25 -16.53
C GLU A 633 4.33 -1.16 -17.77
N ALA A 634 3.11 -1.48 -18.20
CA ALA A 634 2.87 -2.29 -19.39
C ALA A 634 3.27 -1.59 -20.70
N GLU A 635 2.95 -0.30 -20.84
CA GLU A 635 3.35 0.49 -22.00
C GLU A 635 4.88 0.62 -22.09
N TRP A 636 5.55 0.74 -20.94
CA TRP A 636 7.01 0.77 -20.86
C TRP A 636 7.62 -0.56 -21.33
N GLU A 637 7.17 -1.70 -20.78
CA GLU A 637 7.73 -3.01 -21.15
C GLU A 637 7.44 -3.35 -22.63
N TYR A 638 6.23 -3.06 -23.11
CA TYR A 638 5.88 -3.27 -24.51
C TYR A 638 6.75 -2.45 -25.47
N ALA A 639 6.99 -1.18 -25.14
CA ALA A 639 7.89 -0.31 -25.90
C ALA A 639 9.35 -0.83 -25.85
N ALA A 640 9.80 -1.32 -24.70
CA ALA A 640 11.13 -1.89 -24.50
C ALA A 640 11.34 -3.20 -25.29
N LYS A 641 10.32 -4.05 -25.42
CA LYS A 641 10.32 -5.27 -26.26
C LYS A 641 10.23 -4.99 -27.77
N GLY A 642 10.06 -3.73 -28.18
CA GLY A 642 9.94 -3.35 -29.59
C GLY A 642 8.50 -3.32 -30.15
N GLY A 643 7.49 -3.30 -29.28
CA GLY A 643 6.08 -3.15 -29.65
C GLY A 643 5.56 -4.32 -30.50
N PRO A 644 4.85 -4.07 -31.62
CA PRO A 644 4.25 -5.14 -32.43
C PRO A 644 5.23 -6.15 -33.04
N ALA A 645 6.52 -5.82 -33.08
CA ALA A 645 7.56 -6.73 -33.58
C ALA A 645 8.08 -7.70 -32.50
N GLU A 646 7.65 -7.55 -31.23
CA GLU A 646 8.05 -8.25 -30.00
C GLU A 646 9.30 -9.13 -30.12
N ARG A 647 10.43 -8.60 -29.66
CA ARG A 647 11.71 -9.32 -29.65
C ARG A 647 11.94 -9.98 -28.30
N ASP A 648 12.30 -11.26 -28.33
CA ASP A 648 12.84 -12.00 -27.19
C ASP A 648 14.32 -11.62 -26.98
N TYR A 649 14.56 -10.34 -26.67
CA TYR A 649 15.85 -9.80 -26.28
C TYR A 649 15.89 -9.53 -24.77
N THR A 650 17.00 -9.90 -24.13
CA THR A 650 17.22 -9.66 -22.70
C THR A 650 17.24 -8.17 -22.36
N PHE A 651 17.84 -7.34 -23.22
CA PHE A 651 17.91 -5.88 -23.10
C PHE A 651 17.18 -5.23 -24.28
N SER A 652 16.79 -3.95 -24.15
CA SER A 652 15.99 -3.31 -25.20
C SER A 652 16.81 -3.11 -26.49
N GLY A 653 16.57 -3.98 -27.47
CA GLY A 653 17.23 -3.94 -28.78
C GLY A 653 18.42 -4.89 -28.98
N SER A 654 18.93 -5.55 -27.94
CA SER A 654 20.02 -6.55 -28.07
C SER A 654 20.06 -7.54 -26.90
N ASN A 655 20.72 -8.68 -27.11
CA ASN A 655 21.13 -9.59 -26.04
C ASN A 655 22.50 -9.22 -25.43
N ASN A 656 23.18 -8.22 -25.99
CA ASN A 656 24.45 -7.71 -25.48
C ASN A 656 24.23 -6.36 -24.77
N VAL A 657 24.35 -6.35 -23.44
CA VAL A 657 24.14 -5.15 -22.61
C VAL A 657 25.00 -3.96 -23.06
N GLY A 658 26.25 -4.20 -23.46
CA GLY A 658 27.19 -3.15 -23.85
C GLY A 658 26.87 -2.46 -25.19
N GLU A 659 25.93 -2.98 -25.98
CA GLU A 659 25.47 -2.35 -27.22
C GLU A 659 24.34 -1.33 -27.01
N VAL A 660 23.57 -1.48 -25.92
CA VAL A 660 22.28 -0.79 -25.73
C VAL A 660 22.15 -0.07 -24.38
N ALA A 661 23.00 -0.36 -23.40
CA ALA A 661 22.88 0.16 -22.04
C ALA A 661 24.16 0.79 -21.51
N TRP A 662 24.00 1.92 -20.82
CA TRP A 662 25.02 2.43 -19.89
C TRP A 662 24.78 1.81 -18.51
N TYR A 663 25.73 0.99 -18.05
CA TYR A 663 25.66 0.19 -16.82
C TYR A 663 27.03 0.19 -16.11
N GLN A 664 27.14 -0.50 -14.98
CA GLN A 664 28.27 -0.35 -14.04
C GLN A 664 29.67 -0.48 -14.68
N GLU A 665 29.84 -1.31 -15.70
CA GLU A 665 31.16 -1.59 -16.30
C GLU A 665 31.56 -0.59 -17.40
N ASN A 666 30.60 0.03 -18.11
CA ASN A 666 30.88 0.93 -19.24
C ASN A 666 30.54 2.41 -18.98
N SER A 667 29.79 2.72 -17.92
CA SER A 667 29.31 4.08 -17.64
C SER A 667 30.38 5.04 -17.10
N GLY A 668 31.47 4.53 -16.54
CA GLY A 668 32.45 5.36 -15.83
C GLY A 668 31.89 6.00 -14.55
N HIS A 669 30.87 5.37 -13.95
CA HIS A 669 30.19 5.81 -12.72
C HIS A 669 29.41 7.13 -12.81
N GLN A 670 28.78 7.38 -13.95
CA GLN A 670 27.93 8.56 -14.19
C GLN A 670 26.85 8.23 -15.24
N THR A 671 25.85 9.10 -15.39
CA THR A 671 24.96 9.08 -16.57
C THR A 671 25.74 9.37 -17.86
N HIS A 672 25.08 9.26 -19.01
CA HIS A 672 25.58 9.73 -20.31
C HIS A 672 24.51 10.54 -21.05
N PRO A 673 24.89 11.34 -22.06
CA PRO A 673 23.92 11.98 -22.95
C PRO A 673 23.02 10.92 -23.63
N VAL A 674 21.73 11.21 -23.71
CA VAL A 674 20.71 10.30 -24.24
C VAL A 674 20.98 9.97 -25.73
N GLY A 675 20.64 8.76 -26.15
CA GLY A 675 20.72 8.34 -27.54
C GLY A 675 22.10 8.00 -28.08
N HIS A 676 23.09 7.78 -27.20
CA HIS A 676 24.48 7.51 -27.58
C HIS A 676 24.80 6.03 -27.87
N LEU A 677 23.95 5.10 -27.43
CA LEU A 677 24.04 3.66 -27.73
C LEU A 677 22.98 3.22 -28.75
N ASN A 678 22.91 1.93 -29.08
CA ASN A 678 21.94 1.43 -30.04
C ASN A 678 20.51 1.52 -29.49
N SER A 679 19.58 2.00 -30.33
CA SER A 679 18.15 1.96 -30.05
C SER A 679 17.56 0.57 -30.29
N ASN A 680 16.39 0.30 -29.72
CA ASN A 680 15.55 -0.81 -30.15
C ASN A 680 14.95 -0.59 -31.56
N ASP A 681 14.16 -1.56 -32.04
CA ASP A 681 13.54 -1.55 -33.37
C ASP A 681 12.64 -0.33 -33.62
N LEU A 682 11.98 0.18 -32.58
CA LEU A 682 11.10 1.36 -32.63
C LEU A 682 11.88 2.69 -32.65
N LYS A 683 13.22 2.64 -32.57
CA LYS A 683 14.11 3.81 -32.42
C LYS A 683 13.91 4.56 -31.11
N ILE A 684 13.56 3.81 -30.06
CA ILE A 684 13.59 4.26 -28.67
C ILE A 684 14.95 3.86 -28.09
N PHE A 685 15.60 4.78 -27.39
CA PHE A 685 16.94 4.63 -26.82
C PHE A 685 16.87 4.56 -25.30
N ASP A 686 17.93 4.04 -24.69
CA ASP A 686 18.18 4.08 -23.24
C ASP A 686 17.07 3.42 -22.39
N MET A 687 16.28 2.51 -22.97
CA MET A 687 15.28 1.70 -22.24
C MET A 687 15.95 0.61 -21.36
N SER A 688 17.27 0.47 -21.43
CA SER A 688 18.10 -0.36 -20.56
C SER A 688 19.29 0.49 -20.12
N GLY A 689 19.52 0.65 -18.82
CA GLY A 689 20.61 1.46 -18.28
C GLY A 689 20.39 2.98 -18.37
N ASN A 690 21.49 3.72 -18.30
CA ASN A 690 21.54 5.18 -18.11
C ASN A 690 20.83 5.62 -16.81
N VAL A 691 19.51 5.90 -16.80
CA VAL A 691 18.73 6.07 -15.57
C VAL A 691 17.50 5.17 -15.54
N ARG A 692 17.10 4.73 -14.33
CA ARG A 692 15.83 4.00 -14.17
C ARG A 692 14.68 4.98 -14.21
N GLU A 693 13.55 4.54 -14.75
CA GLU A 693 12.49 5.45 -15.16
C GLU A 693 11.20 5.22 -14.39
N TRP A 694 10.68 6.29 -13.76
CA TRP A 694 9.36 6.26 -13.12
C TRP A 694 8.25 5.89 -14.11
N CYS A 695 7.45 4.89 -13.73
CA CYS A 695 6.18 4.55 -14.36
C CYS A 695 5.02 5.12 -13.53
N PHE A 696 3.81 5.17 -14.09
CA PHE A 696 2.63 5.62 -13.34
C PHE A 696 2.25 4.63 -12.22
N ASP A 697 2.36 3.34 -12.47
CA ASP A 697 1.77 2.26 -11.68
C ASP A 697 2.29 2.20 -10.23
N TRP A 698 1.38 1.88 -9.31
CA TRP A 698 1.74 1.41 -7.97
C TRP A 698 2.23 -0.04 -8.05
N HIS A 699 3.19 -0.40 -7.21
CA HIS A 699 3.74 -1.75 -7.16
C HIS A 699 2.77 -2.76 -6.53
N SER A 700 2.41 -3.78 -7.30
CA SER A 700 1.68 -4.97 -6.85
C SER A 700 2.13 -6.21 -7.62
N LEU A 701 1.61 -7.38 -7.19
CA LEU A 701 1.63 -8.58 -8.01
C LEU A 701 0.92 -8.33 -9.34
N TYR A 702 1.39 -8.97 -10.41
CA TYR A 702 0.66 -8.99 -11.68
C TYR A 702 -0.67 -9.76 -11.59
N PRO A 703 -1.69 -9.36 -12.36
CA PRO A 703 -2.93 -10.11 -12.47
C PRO A 703 -2.71 -11.44 -13.20
N LYS A 704 -3.29 -12.52 -12.68
CA LYS A 704 -3.24 -13.86 -13.30
C LYS A 704 -4.09 -13.98 -14.58
N SER A 705 -4.86 -12.95 -14.92
CA SER A 705 -5.79 -12.91 -16.05
C SER A 705 -5.38 -11.86 -17.07
N ALA A 706 -5.91 -11.97 -18.29
CA ALA A 706 -5.70 -10.98 -19.33
C ALA A 706 -6.24 -9.60 -18.90
N VAL A 707 -5.47 -8.54 -19.17
CA VAL A 707 -5.85 -7.15 -18.89
C VAL A 707 -5.70 -6.27 -20.12
N THR A 708 -6.47 -5.18 -20.18
CA THR A 708 -6.46 -4.20 -21.28
C THR A 708 -6.19 -2.81 -20.73
N ASP A 709 -5.20 -2.11 -21.28
CA ASP A 709 -4.71 -0.81 -20.83
C ASP A 709 -4.56 -0.70 -19.29
N PRO A 710 -3.79 -1.60 -18.63
CA PRO A 710 -3.60 -1.55 -17.19
C PRO A 710 -2.86 -0.27 -16.78
N THR A 711 -3.21 0.25 -15.60
CA THR A 711 -2.65 1.47 -14.98
C THR A 711 -2.26 1.23 -13.51
N GLY A 712 -1.92 -0.02 -13.19
CA GLY A 712 -1.69 -0.49 -11.82
C GLY A 712 -2.98 -0.57 -10.98
N PRO A 713 -2.85 -0.96 -9.69
CA PRO A 713 -3.93 -0.83 -8.72
C PRO A 713 -4.17 0.65 -8.36
N GLU A 714 -5.28 0.95 -7.67
CA GLU A 714 -5.65 2.34 -7.34
C GLU A 714 -4.75 2.99 -6.28
N GLY A 715 -4.13 2.17 -5.41
CA GLY A 715 -3.28 2.60 -4.29
C GLY A 715 -2.09 1.67 -4.08
N GLY A 716 -1.08 2.15 -3.35
CA GLY A 716 0.11 1.39 -2.96
C GLY A 716 1.09 2.24 -2.17
N ALA A 717 2.14 1.61 -1.64
CA ALA A 717 3.21 2.31 -0.92
C ALA A 717 4.34 2.81 -1.84
N LYS A 718 4.59 2.10 -2.94
CA LYS A 718 5.74 2.32 -3.84
C LYS A 718 5.31 2.40 -5.29
N ARG A 719 5.86 3.33 -6.05
CA ARG A 719 5.67 3.45 -7.51
C ARG A 719 6.71 2.61 -8.24
N ILE A 720 6.34 2.07 -9.39
CA ILE A 720 7.24 1.28 -10.25
C ILE A 720 8.29 2.19 -10.91
N PHE A 721 9.52 1.69 -11.04
CA PHE A 721 10.44 2.12 -12.07
C PHE A 721 11.10 0.95 -12.81
N ARG A 722 11.54 1.21 -14.04
CA ARG A 722 12.06 0.21 -14.99
C ARG A 722 13.41 0.59 -15.59
N GLY A 723 14.02 -0.32 -16.35
CA GLY A 723 15.22 -0.08 -17.17
C GLY A 723 16.58 -0.23 -16.45
N GLY A 724 16.63 -0.06 -15.13
CA GLY A 724 17.90 -0.03 -14.40
C GLY A 724 18.68 1.26 -14.63
N PHE A 725 19.87 1.43 -14.05
CA PHE A 725 20.68 2.64 -14.22
C PHE A 725 22.18 2.37 -14.28
N TRP A 726 22.94 3.39 -14.67
CA TRP A 726 24.39 3.39 -14.90
C TRP A 726 25.26 2.73 -13.83
N GLY A 727 24.79 2.65 -12.58
CA GLY A 727 25.54 2.16 -11.42
C GLY A 727 25.19 0.74 -11.00
N ARG A 728 24.54 -0.05 -11.88
CA ARG A 728 24.08 -1.41 -11.60
C ARG A 728 24.59 -2.44 -12.61
N ASN A 729 24.52 -3.69 -12.19
CA ASN A 729 24.88 -4.87 -12.95
C ASN A 729 23.85 -5.20 -14.07
N PRO A 730 24.24 -5.95 -15.12
CA PRO A 730 23.38 -6.27 -16.24
C PRO A 730 22.02 -6.89 -15.87
N GLU A 731 21.94 -7.66 -14.78
CA GLU A 731 20.71 -8.28 -14.29
C GLU A 731 19.59 -7.27 -14.04
N GLN A 732 19.91 -6.03 -13.66
CA GLN A 732 18.93 -4.97 -13.42
C GLN A 732 18.60 -4.16 -14.70
N MET A 733 19.29 -4.40 -15.81
CA MET A 733 19.08 -3.72 -17.10
C MET A 733 18.03 -4.45 -17.97
N GLN A 734 17.60 -5.65 -17.56
CA GLN A 734 16.73 -6.51 -18.36
C GLN A 734 15.36 -5.85 -18.58
N VAL A 735 14.79 -6.05 -19.76
CA VAL A 735 13.48 -5.47 -20.14
C VAL A 735 12.37 -5.84 -19.15
N VAL A 736 12.44 -7.05 -18.59
CA VAL A 736 11.48 -7.60 -17.63
C VAL A 736 11.82 -7.29 -16.16
N TYR A 737 12.97 -6.68 -15.87
CA TYR A 737 13.36 -6.38 -14.50
C TYR A 737 12.50 -5.24 -13.94
N ARG A 738 11.90 -5.49 -12.78
CA ARG A 738 11.01 -4.55 -12.08
C ARG A 738 11.61 -4.13 -10.76
N ASN A 739 11.32 -2.92 -10.35
CA ASN A 739 11.71 -2.40 -9.06
C ASN A 739 10.76 -1.26 -8.66
N SER A 740 10.73 -0.89 -7.38
CA SER A 740 9.81 0.14 -6.88
C SER A 740 10.34 0.87 -5.66
N TRP A 741 9.93 2.12 -5.50
CA TRP A 741 10.22 2.91 -4.30
C TRP A 741 9.14 3.94 -4.01
N TYR A 742 9.19 4.53 -2.82
CA TYR A 742 8.27 5.60 -2.38
C TYR A 742 8.27 6.78 -3.36
N PRO A 743 7.11 7.42 -3.61
CA PRO A 743 6.97 8.43 -4.67
C PRO A 743 7.76 9.73 -4.42
N ASN A 744 8.16 10.01 -3.17
CA ASN A 744 8.98 11.16 -2.78
C ASN A 744 10.50 10.96 -3.02
N PHE A 745 10.94 9.77 -3.36
CA PHE A 745 12.37 9.44 -3.44
C PHE A 745 13.07 10.03 -4.66
N THR A 746 14.22 10.65 -4.40
CA THR A 746 15.13 11.21 -5.40
C THR A 746 16.46 10.46 -5.35
N HIS A 747 17.08 10.23 -6.51
CA HIS A 747 18.40 9.59 -6.59
C HIS A 747 19.11 9.94 -7.90
N TYR A 748 20.43 9.95 -7.89
CA TYR A 748 21.32 10.31 -9.01
C TYR A 748 21.35 9.28 -10.18
N GLY A 749 20.38 8.37 -10.17
CA GLY A 749 20.17 7.32 -11.17
C GLY A 749 18.68 7.03 -11.38
N THR A 750 17.80 7.94 -10.94
CA THR A 750 16.35 7.91 -11.20
C THR A 750 15.99 9.13 -12.04
N GLY A 751 15.36 8.88 -13.19
CA GLY A 751 14.70 9.89 -14.02
C GLY A 751 13.35 9.37 -14.49
N PHE A 752 12.92 9.79 -15.67
CA PHE A 752 11.66 9.36 -16.29
C PHE A 752 11.65 9.65 -17.79
N ARG A 753 10.72 9.02 -18.52
CA ARG A 753 10.35 9.43 -19.88
C ARG A 753 8.86 9.70 -19.99
N LEU A 754 8.47 10.38 -21.07
CA LEU A 754 7.10 10.77 -21.33
C LEU A 754 6.32 9.68 -22.07
N ALA A 755 5.00 9.67 -21.87
CA ALA A 755 4.03 8.94 -22.67
C ALA A 755 2.78 9.79 -22.90
N ARG A 756 1.98 9.43 -23.90
CA ARG A 756 0.74 10.12 -24.29
C ARG A 756 -0.14 9.17 -25.10
N TRP A 757 -1.43 9.07 -24.79
CA TRP A 757 -2.35 8.30 -25.66
C TRP A 757 -2.63 9.06 -26.96
N LYS A 758 -2.90 8.30 -28.03
CA LYS A 758 -3.21 8.81 -29.38
C LYS A 758 -4.65 9.29 -29.52
#